data_AF-A0A972DTG0-F1
#
_entry.id   AF-A0A972DTG0-F1
#
_cell.length_a   1.000
_cell.length_b   1.000
_cell.length_c   1.000
_cell.angle_alpha   90.00
_cell.angle_beta   90.00
_cell.angle_gamma   90.00
#
_symmetry.space_group_name_H-M   'P 1'
#
loop_
_entity.id
_entity.type
_entity.pdbx_description
1 polymer ?
#
loop_
_entity_poly.entity_id
_entity_poly.type
_entity_poly.pdbx_seq_one_letter_code
_entity_poly.pdbx_strand_id
1 'polypeptide(L)'
;MGTVPAGNFMKPFRSALILGLGFFALVAQTLLFRDFLAAFEGSELGVGSFFGSWLLWVGLGAVLGRAVAGRLGGLVERFELTVLLYIPALVVQQALIADARALGGVPAYEVYPFGRMLAVSLVANAPISLVTGLLFTLACRWWEREAALPPARVYMVEALGSFLGGIVVTLLLARGVCAESIIADAGIVLVAMSAIGWFAGERLKRSGASGGILLALLAALVAVSLGGLPDRWSRASDRARWSRLLAAEEYRGRFTTAQAKYLYGRHGGQLVVISWGGVSETVPNIQHASEVIALGLSQHPAAKNALIVGGDSLSICLRLGKLPQIGEVVWLHPDPEYPRRLLEVLPAELKAGAERLHAPGREARDFLQSQRRRFDLVWLNLPDPTTLVLNHYWTREFFEIVRQSLAEGGVVCARLTGAENFIGQERAFLGAAALATLQSVFGHVVLKPGEESWLVASDGEGLSTAPAELRDRFANIPAAAEVYPAQGLMSLYVPDRAEFQLEAYSQTAAAAPAALLLNRDERPISLFFSLLLALRRTTLLSLAGTVPVLHRAGIWIAACPIVIYGLLRLLYLLAPRGGRATRESITAAAAFDGRFLVFATGLAGMSLSIVLMFQYQARFGSLFLDIGLISSLFMFGSFAGSMLTERLLRRGSGRRRGLLPGCLSLNLVVLGLVAAVSEGAPRAAYAALFVGVGLCVGLYFPIGAARLRAAGQSPAAAGASLEMLDHWGGAAGALASGWLLLPLLGTWLTLGVLALLIGVNLVPPAVRARPPRRPAGADGFDRLVRPAGYWLLGAAASVLAASQIAAAAAAGTEEERVLEAARAMTASENLAEATAVGEDGSPLRYWIVPESDGDKGGYVFSSESLGGGVSGYGGPIAMAVYVARDGSLRDLRIVRSRETPAYVESLAGWLKGLPGHNLFRADGLEGVDAVTGATITAEAILGSLRQAGAKFALAALGIEAEAAAPPARRPIDRPLVCLAALFGLALALRYRPRVWLRRAMLLATLVLTGFVWNLQYGSQQVIAILSGNLPGDWLSGSFFLVLVVPVAVMFFGNVYCGAVCPFGALQELVGDLRPPALETEPAKGVWRYGRTVKYVLLALLVILFGLTRDDGVLLADPLLTVFSPLRDWWVVWFALGLVVLSFFYRRFWCRNLCPAGAFLALLGGVRILRRLLPRTSPGRCDLGVRTVGELDCLFCDRCRHAQD
;
A
#
# COMPACT_ATOMS: atom_id res chain seq x y z
N MET A 1 56.52 -10.58 -34.25
CA MET A 1 55.31 -10.73 -33.40
C MET A 1 54.24 -9.76 -33.89
N GLY A 2 53.09 -10.25 -34.35
CA GLY A 2 52.04 -9.39 -34.92
C GLY A 2 51.24 -8.66 -33.84
N THR A 3 51.04 -7.35 -34.02
CA THR A 3 50.19 -6.53 -33.14
C THR A 3 48.72 -6.89 -33.35
N VAL A 4 48.10 -7.53 -32.36
CA VAL A 4 46.64 -7.74 -32.33
C VAL A 4 45.94 -6.37 -32.30
N PRO A 5 44.93 -6.11 -33.16
CA PRO A 5 44.23 -4.83 -33.17
C PRO A 5 43.49 -4.60 -31.84
N ALA A 6 43.76 -3.46 -31.19
CA ALA A 6 43.29 -3.12 -29.84
C ALA A 6 41.77 -3.27 -29.62
N GLY A 7 40.97 -3.09 -30.69
CA GLY A 7 39.51 -3.22 -30.65
C GLY A 7 38.95 -4.60 -30.27
N ASN A 8 39.75 -5.68 -30.35
CA ASN A 8 39.30 -7.03 -29.93
C ASN A 8 39.47 -7.28 -28.42
N PHE A 9 40.43 -6.63 -27.75
CA PHE A 9 40.71 -6.86 -26.33
C PHE A 9 39.86 -5.98 -25.39
N MET A 10 39.36 -4.85 -25.88
CA MET A 10 38.58 -3.91 -25.06
C MET A 10 37.21 -4.47 -24.63
N LYS A 11 36.49 -5.17 -25.50
CA LYS A 11 35.16 -5.75 -25.19
C LYS A 11 35.16 -6.75 -24.02
N PRO A 12 36.04 -7.78 -23.97
CA PRO A 12 36.10 -8.67 -22.82
C PRO A 12 36.53 -7.92 -21.55
N PHE A 13 37.48 -6.97 -21.64
CA PHE A 13 37.87 -6.16 -20.49
C PHE A 13 36.68 -5.37 -19.89
N ARG A 14 35.95 -4.60 -20.70
CA ARG A 14 34.80 -3.83 -20.20
C ARG A 14 33.76 -4.73 -19.55
N SER A 15 33.56 -5.93 -20.12
CA SER A 15 32.67 -6.94 -19.56
C SER A 15 33.13 -7.38 -18.18
N ALA A 16 34.43 -7.62 -18.01
CA ALA A 16 34.99 -8.05 -16.75
C ALA A 16 34.92 -6.95 -15.66
N LEU A 17 35.08 -5.66 -16.01
CA LEU A 17 34.87 -4.56 -15.05
C LEU A 17 33.41 -4.44 -14.60
N ILE A 18 32.44 -4.58 -15.51
CA ILE A 18 31.00 -4.55 -15.15
C ILE A 18 30.58 -5.80 -14.36
N LEU A 19 31.19 -6.95 -14.64
CA LEU A 19 31.02 -8.15 -13.82
C LEU A 19 31.57 -7.91 -12.40
N GLY A 20 32.71 -7.23 -12.26
CA GLY A 20 33.25 -6.78 -10.97
C GLY A 20 32.33 -5.81 -10.21
N LEU A 21 31.63 -4.91 -10.92
CA LEU A 21 30.62 -4.02 -10.32
C LEU A 21 29.47 -4.81 -9.71
N GLY A 22 28.87 -5.73 -10.45
CA GLY A 22 27.78 -6.58 -9.94
C GLY A 22 28.23 -7.48 -8.80
N PHE A 23 29.42 -8.07 -8.92
CA PHE A 23 30.03 -8.88 -7.85
C PHE A 23 30.15 -8.10 -6.55
N PHE A 24 30.75 -6.91 -6.59
CA PHE A 24 30.89 -6.06 -5.41
C PHE A 24 29.52 -5.61 -4.86
N ALA A 25 28.60 -5.23 -5.74
CA ALA A 25 27.26 -4.77 -5.35
C ALA A 25 26.49 -5.82 -4.54
N LEU A 26 26.46 -7.09 -4.98
CA LEU A 26 25.69 -8.12 -4.26
C LEU A 26 26.42 -8.64 -3.01
N VAL A 27 27.76 -8.68 -3.00
CA VAL A 27 28.51 -8.95 -1.76
C VAL A 27 28.21 -7.88 -0.72
N ALA A 28 28.30 -6.60 -1.10
CA ALA A 28 28.00 -5.48 -0.22
C ALA A 28 26.54 -5.49 0.25
N GLN A 29 25.57 -5.69 -0.64
CA GLN A 29 24.15 -5.78 -0.26
C GLN A 29 23.91 -6.90 0.77
N THR A 30 24.50 -8.08 0.55
CA THR A 30 24.32 -9.25 1.45
C THR A 30 24.84 -8.97 2.86
N LEU A 31 26.03 -8.36 2.97
CA LEU A 31 26.65 -8.06 4.26
C LEU A 31 25.96 -6.89 4.97
N LEU A 32 25.66 -5.81 4.24
CA LEU A 32 24.96 -4.65 4.78
C LEU A 32 23.52 -4.97 5.21
N PHE A 33 22.83 -5.87 4.51
CA PHE A 33 21.51 -6.37 4.93
C PHE A 33 21.56 -7.10 6.27
N ARG A 34 22.60 -7.92 6.50
CA ARG A 34 22.80 -8.65 7.76
C ARG A 34 23.08 -7.69 8.92
N ASP A 35 23.97 -6.71 8.73
CA ASP A 35 24.21 -5.67 9.73
C ASP A 35 22.97 -4.77 9.94
N PHE A 36 22.18 -4.51 8.90
CA PHE A 36 20.91 -3.77 8.98
C PHE A 36 19.87 -4.50 9.84
N LEU A 37 19.60 -5.78 9.56
CA LEU A 37 18.66 -6.55 10.37
C LEU A 37 19.14 -6.66 11.82
N ALA A 38 20.46 -6.77 12.06
CA ALA A 38 21.05 -6.76 13.40
C ALA A 38 20.90 -5.41 14.13
N ALA A 39 20.79 -4.30 13.42
CA ALA A 39 20.55 -2.97 13.99
C ALA A 39 19.05 -2.69 14.27
N PHE A 40 18.15 -3.34 13.54
CA PHE A 40 16.69 -3.15 13.57
C PHE A 40 15.91 -4.41 13.99
N GLU A 41 16.49 -5.19 14.92
CA GLU A 41 15.82 -6.28 15.66
C GLU A 41 15.22 -7.40 14.79
N GLY A 42 15.70 -7.58 13.54
CA GLY A 42 15.30 -8.69 12.66
C GLY A 42 13.84 -8.68 12.17
N SER A 43 13.10 -7.57 12.32
CA SER A 43 11.67 -7.51 11.95
C SER A 43 11.41 -7.65 10.45
N GLU A 44 10.27 -8.24 10.06
CA GLU A 44 9.83 -8.33 8.65
C GLU A 44 9.60 -6.94 8.02
N LEU A 45 9.14 -5.98 8.84
CA LEU A 45 9.07 -4.57 8.46
C LEU A 45 10.45 -4.01 8.09
N GLY A 46 11.51 -4.45 8.77
CA GLY A 46 12.91 -4.16 8.45
C GLY A 46 13.33 -4.72 7.08
N VAL A 47 12.90 -5.94 6.71
CA VAL A 47 13.17 -6.52 5.38
C VAL A 47 12.56 -5.65 4.27
N GLY A 48 11.27 -5.32 4.39
CA GLY A 48 10.59 -4.43 3.44
C GLY A 48 11.21 -3.02 3.39
N SER A 49 11.62 -2.48 4.55
CA SER A 49 12.27 -1.17 4.67
C SER A 49 13.65 -1.14 4.02
N PHE A 50 14.46 -2.19 4.19
CA PHE A 50 15.78 -2.29 3.59
C PHE A 50 15.69 -2.29 2.06
N PHE A 51 14.95 -3.23 1.47
CA PHE A 51 14.83 -3.31 0.02
C PHE A 51 14.10 -2.08 -0.56
N GLY A 52 13.09 -1.56 0.14
CA GLY A 52 12.42 -0.31 -0.22
C GLY A 52 13.37 0.88 -0.33
N SER A 53 14.12 1.16 0.74
CA SER A 53 15.08 2.28 0.79
C SER A 53 16.28 2.07 -0.15
N TRP A 54 16.87 0.88 -0.17
CA TRP A 54 17.98 0.52 -1.07
C TRP A 54 17.61 0.78 -2.53
N LEU A 55 16.51 0.20 -3.02
CA LEU A 55 16.10 0.33 -4.42
C LEU A 55 15.68 1.77 -4.75
N LEU A 56 15.06 2.51 -3.81
CA LEU A 56 14.74 3.94 -3.99
C LEU A 56 16.01 4.76 -4.32
N TRP A 57 17.09 4.55 -3.58
CA TRP A 57 18.37 5.23 -3.78
C TRP A 57 19.12 4.80 -5.03
N VAL A 58 19.06 3.52 -5.43
CA VAL A 58 19.57 3.10 -6.76
C VAL A 58 18.86 3.87 -7.87
N GLY A 59 17.53 3.96 -7.80
CA GLY A 59 16.77 4.69 -8.82
C GLY A 59 17.07 6.20 -8.85
N LEU A 60 17.29 6.83 -7.69
CA LEU A 60 17.73 8.22 -7.62
C LEU A 60 19.19 8.40 -8.09
N GLY A 61 20.06 7.43 -7.81
CA GLY A 61 21.43 7.35 -8.31
C GLY A 61 21.47 7.34 -9.84
N ALA A 62 20.56 6.63 -10.49
CA ALA A 62 20.42 6.61 -11.93
C ALA A 62 20.01 7.98 -12.51
N VAL A 63 19.10 8.70 -11.84
CA VAL A 63 18.73 10.08 -12.21
C VAL A 63 19.92 11.03 -12.06
N LEU A 64 20.66 10.92 -10.96
CA LEU A 64 21.88 11.71 -10.72
C LEU A 64 22.94 11.40 -11.76
N GLY A 65 23.21 10.13 -12.05
CA GLY A 65 24.13 9.67 -13.08
C GLY A 65 23.82 10.24 -14.46
N ARG A 66 22.53 10.43 -14.81
CA ARG A 66 22.13 11.09 -16.06
C ARG A 66 22.50 12.57 -16.08
N ALA A 67 22.30 13.29 -14.97
CA ALA A 67 22.66 14.70 -14.85
C ALA A 67 24.19 14.90 -14.86
N VAL A 68 24.89 14.06 -14.11
CA VAL A 68 26.36 14.01 -14.01
C VAL A 68 26.99 13.68 -15.35
N ALA A 69 26.53 12.64 -16.06
CA ALA A 69 27.05 12.30 -17.39
C ALA A 69 27.03 13.49 -18.36
N GLY A 70 25.97 14.30 -18.32
CA GLY A 70 25.81 15.48 -19.19
C GLY A 70 26.80 16.62 -18.88
N ARG A 71 27.20 16.80 -17.62
CA ARG A 71 27.98 17.96 -17.15
C ARG A 71 29.43 17.65 -16.81
N LEU A 72 29.73 16.44 -16.34
CA LEU A 72 31.02 16.00 -15.82
C LEU A 72 31.58 14.86 -16.67
N GLY A 73 31.88 15.15 -17.94
CA GLY A 73 32.33 14.15 -18.93
C GLY A 73 33.56 13.33 -18.48
N GLY A 74 34.46 13.94 -17.71
CA GLY A 74 35.67 13.29 -17.19
C GLY A 74 35.42 12.05 -16.32
N LEU A 75 34.25 11.94 -15.66
CA LEU A 75 33.87 10.74 -14.88
C LEU A 75 33.52 9.54 -15.77
N VAL A 76 33.07 9.78 -17.00
CA VAL A 76 32.81 8.74 -18.01
C VAL A 76 34.11 8.38 -18.74
N GLU A 77 35.01 9.35 -18.95
CA GLU A 77 36.31 9.12 -19.58
C GLU A 77 37.30 8.35 -18.69
N ARG A 78 37.18 8.51 -17.37
CA ARG A 78 37.97 7.79 -16.36
C ARG A 78 37.13 6.78 -15.57
N PHE A 79 36.18 6.13 -16.25
CA PHE A 79 35.22 5.23 -15.61
C PHE A 79 35.90 4.16 -14.74
N GLU A 80 37.06 3.65 -15.15
CA GLU A 80 37.87 2.68 -14.39
C GLU A 80 38.29 3.20 -13.00
N LEU A 81 38.47 4.51 -12.82
CA LEU A 81 38.71 5.13 -11.51
C LEU A 81 37.39 5.47 -10.80
N THR A 82 36.38 5.91 -11.54
CA THR A 82 35.05 6.26 -11.00
C THR A 82 34.38 5.06 -10.30
N VAL A 83 34.64 3.83 -10.76
CA VAL A 83 34.20 2.59 -10.11
C VAL A 83 34.63 2.51 -8.63
N LEU A 84 35.77 3.10 -8.25
CA LEU A 84 36.29 3.02 -6.89
C LEU A 84 35.48 3.83 -5.85
N LEU A 85 34.51 4.65 -6.26
CA LEU A 85 33.58 5.30 -5.33
C LEU A 85 32.78 4.30 -4.47
N TYR A 86 32.67 3.04 -4.90
CA TYR A 86 32.02 1.97 -4.15
C TYR A 86 32.67 1.69 -2.79
N ILE A 87 34.00 1.79 -2.68
CA ILE A 87 34.74 1.47 -1.44
C ILE A 87 34.44 2.48 -0.31
N PRO A 88 34.62 3.81 -0.48
CA PRO A 88 34.25 4.76 0.55
C PRO A 88 32.74 4.80 0.80
N ALA A 89 31.89 4.56 -0.22
CA ALA A 89 30.44 4.48 -0.04
C ALA A 89 30.04 3.30 0.85
N LEU A 90 30.67 2.13 0.70
CA LEU A 90 30.48 0.98 1.57
C LEU A 90 30.88 1.29 3.02
N VAL A 91 32.06 1.89 3.23
CA VAL A 91 32.54 2.24 4.58
C VAL A 91 31.60 3.24 5.27
N VAL A 92 31.16 4.29 4.56
CA VAL A 92 30.20 5.27 5.10
C VAL A 92 28.86 4.60 5.43
N GLN A 93 28.33 3.75 4.55
CA GLN A 93 27.07 3.05 4.80
C GLN A 93 27.16 2.07 5.98
N GLN A 94 28.27 1.34 6.10
CA GLN A 94 28.50 0.43 7.22
C GLN A 94 28.58 1.19 8.56
N ALA A 95 29.21 2.37 8.59
CA ALA A 95 29.22 3.24 9.76
C ALA A 95 27.80 3.76 10.11
N LEU A 96 27.03 4.23 9.12
CA LEU A 96 25.65 4.69 9.34
C LEU A 96 24.72 3.59 9.85
N ILE A 97 24.87 2.35 9.36
CA ILE A 97 24.10 1.19 9.86
C ILE A 97 24.57 0.81 11.27
N ALA A 98 25.87 0.80 11.53
CA ALA A 98 26.40 0.55 12.87
C ALA A 98 25.83 1.56 13.87
N ASP A 99 25.82 2.85 13.56
CA ASP A 99 25.36 3.90 14.46
C ASP A 99 23.86 4.23 14.34
N ALA A 100 23.07 3.35 13.70
CA ALA A 100 21.64 3.58 13.44
C ALA A 100 20.83 3.95 14.69
N ARG A 101 21.09 3.36 15.86
CA ARG A 101 20.42 3.74 17.13
C ARG A 101 20.76 5.17 17.56
N ALA A 102 22.03 5.58 17.46
CA ALA A 102 22.47 6.94 17.78
C ALA A 102 21.88 7.96 16.80
N LEU A 103 21.87 7.66 15.49
CA LEU A 103 21.25 8.48 14.46
C LEU A 103 19.74 8.67 14.67
N GLY A 104 19.06 7.64 15.21
CA GLY A 104 17.64 7.71 15.56
C GLY A 104 17.36 8.31 16.95
N GLY A 105 18.38 8.63 17.75
CA GLY A 105 18.20 9.03 19.15
C GLY A 105 17.47 7.97 19.99
N VAL A 106 17.70 6.68 19.71
CA VAL A 106 17.05 5.53 20.36
C VAL A 106 18.02 4.90 21.37
N PRO A 107 17.70 4.89 22.68
CA PRO A 107 18.48 4.17 23.68
C PRO A 107 18.61 2.68 23.36
N ALA A 108 19.62 2.01 23.92
CA ALA A 108 19.85 0.59 23.63
C ALA A 108 18.77 -0.35 24.22
N TYR A 109 18.07 0.09 25.26
CA TYR A 109 16.99 -0.65 25.93
C TYR A 109 15.58 -0.37 25.37
N GLU A 110 15.43 0.54 24.41
CA GLU A 110 14.13 0.87 23.78
C GLU A 110 13.96 0.05 22.49
N VAL A 111 12.77 -0.53 22.25
CA VAL A 111 12.44 -1.17 20.96
C VAL A 111 12.51 -0.14 19.85
N TYR A 112 13.21 -0.43 18.74
CA TYR A 112 13.47 0.58 17.71
C TYR A 112 12.16 1.16 17.11
N PRO A 113 11.85 2.47 17.28
CA PRO A 113 10.58 3.02 16.83
C PRO A 113 10.40 2.99 15.31
N PHE A 114 9.29 2.45 14.79
CA PHE A 114 9.10 2.20 13.36
C PHE A 114 9.30 3.46 12.49
N GLY A 115 8.73 4.60 12.89
CA GLY A 115 8.90 5.87 12.16
C GLY A 115 10.35 6.35 12.12
N ARG A 116 11.12 6.10 13.19
CA ARG A 116 12.56 6.39 13.26
C ARG A 116 13.37 5.38 12.46
N MET A 117 13.01 4.09 12.49
CA MET A 117 13.62 3.04 11.67
C MET A 117 13.50 3.39 10.19
N LEU A 118 12.32 3.84 9.75
CA LEU A 118 12.11 4.27 8.37
C LEU A 118 13.03 5.45 8.01
N ALA A 119 13.03 6.52 8.83
CA ALA A 119 13.87 7.69 8.60
C ALA A 119 15.37 7.34 8.55
N VAL A 120 15.87 6.54 9.51
CA VAL A 120 17.28 6.13 9.55
C VAL A 120 17.60 5.13 8.44
N SER A 121 16.70 4.22 8.05
CA SER A 121 16.91 3.31 6.92
C SER A 121 17.07 4.08 5.59
N LEU A 122 16.30 5.15 5.41
CA LEU A 122 16.43 6.05 4.25
C LEU A 122 17.78 6.78 4.26
N VAL A 123 18.32 7.19 5.41
CA VAL A 123 19.65 7.83 5.46
C VAL A 123 20.77 6.79 5.31
N ALA A 124 20.72 5.70 6.06
CA ALA A 124 21.76 4.69 6.14
C ALA A 124 21.96 3.95 4.82
N ASN A 125 20.87 3.62 4.09
CA ASN A 125 20.98 2.92 2.80
C ASN A 125 21.31 3.83 1.60
N ALA A 126 21.49 5.14 1.81
CA ALA A 126 21.77 6.06 0.71
C ALA A 126 23.14 5.87 0.02
N PRO A 127 24.29 5.74 0.72
CA PRO A 127 25.59 5.95 0.10
C PRO A 127 25.93 4.95 -1.01
N ILE A 128 25.83 3.65 -0.75
CA ILE A 128 26.23 2.62 -1.72
C ILE A 128 25.21 2.50 -2.84
N SER A 129 23.91 2.54 -2.50
CA SER A 129 22.82 2.40 -3.46
C SER A 129 22.77 3.56 -4.45
N LEU A 130 22.99 4.81 -3.98
CA LEU A 130 23.12 5.97 -4.86
C LEU A 130 24.30 5.82 -5.84
N VAL A 131 25.43 5.28 -5.36
CA VAL A 131 26.61 5.01 -6.20
C VAL A 131 26.34 3.89 -7.21
N THR A 132 25.63 2.82 -6.85
CA THR A 132 25.21 1.75 -7.77
C THR A 132 24.49 2.30 -9.00
N GLY A 133 23.38 3.02 -8.81
CA GLY A 133 22.58 3.54 -9.92
C GLY A 133 23.30 4.61 -10.74
N LEU A 134 24.17 5.40 -10.10
CA LEU A 134 25.05 6.35 -10.77
C LEU A 134 26.01 5.62 -11.70
N LEU A 135 26.73 4.62 -11.19
CA LEU A 135 27.71 3.84 -11.95
C LEU A 135 27.05 3.07 -13.11
N PHE A 136 25.86 2.49 -12.90
CA PHE A 136 25.06 1.87 -13.96
C PHE A 136 24.83 2.82 -15.14
N THR A 137 24.42 4.04 -14.84
CA THR A 137 24.10 5.06 -15.85
C THR A 137 25.34 5.57 -16.57
N LEU A 138 26.46 5.72 -15.87
CA LEU A 138 27.75 6.06 -16.48
C LEU A 138 28.27 4.91 -17.37
N ALA A 139 28.14 3.65 -16.93
CA ALA A 139 28.51 2.45 -17.69
C ALA A 139 27.71 2.35 -19.01
N CYS A 140 26.40 2.63 -18.97
CA CYS A 140 25.54 2.68 -20.16
C CYS A 140 26.04 3.68 -21.22
N ARG A 141 26.65 4.79 -20.81
CA ARG A 141 27.27 5.77 -21.71
C ARG A 141 28.66 5.37 -22.16
N TRP A 142 29.48 4.86 -21.25
CA TRP A 142 30.83 4.38 -21.54
C TRP A 142 30.82 3.27 -22.60
N TRP A 143 29.80 2.40 -22.58
CA TRP A 143 29.61 1.34 -23.58
C TRP A 143 28.91 1.78 -24.89
N GLU A 144 28.49 3.04 -25.04
CA GLU A 144 27.64 3.49 -26.17
C GLU A 144 28.18 3.11 -27.56
N ARG A 145 29.50 3.14 -27.74
CA ARG A 145 30.17 2.87 -29.03
C ARG A 145 30.28 1.39 -29.41
N GLU A 146 30.05 0.46 -28.49
CA GLU A 146 30.40 -0.96 -28.68
C GLU A 146 29.22 -1.94 -28.64
N ALA A 147 28.00 -1.48 -28.32
CA ALA A 147 26.81 -2.32 -28.24
C ALA A 147 25.58 -1.76 -28.98
N ALA A 148 24.81 -2.66 -29.60
CA ALA A 148 23.54 -2.31 -30.26
C ALA A 148 22.44 -1.90 -29.26
N LEU A 149 22.49 -2.36 -28.02
CA LEU A 149 21.65 -1.95 -26.90
C LEU A 149 22.50 -1.86 -25.62
N PRO A 150 23.23 -0.76 -25.40
CA PRO A 150 24.17 -0.66 -24.27
C PRO A 150 23.53 -0.92 -22.90
N PRO A 151 22.36 -0.36 -22.54
CA PRO A 151 21.75 -0.61 -21.23
C PRO A 151 21.42 -2.09 -20.97
N ALA A 152 20.89 -2.80 -21.97
CA ALA A 152 20.59 -4.23 -21.84
C ALA A 152 21.87 -5.08 -21.67
N ARG A 153 22.99 -4.64 -22.27
CA ARG A 153 24.28 -5.32 -22.17
C ARG A 153 24.97 -5.08 -20.83
N VAL A 154 24.90 -3.86 -20.28
CA VAL A 154 25.34 -3.55 -18.92
C VAL A 154 24.58 -4.42 -17.91
N TYR A 155 23.25 -4.34 -17.91
CA TYR A 155 22.37 -5.10 -17.01
C TYR A 155 22.65 -6.62 -17.02
N MET A 156 22.84 -7.24 -18.19
CA MET A 156 23.16 -8.68 -18.25
C MET A 156 24.50 -9.01 -17.59
N VAL A 157 25.54 -8.23 -17.87
CA VAL A 157 26.90 -8.54 -17.39
C VAL A 157 27.02 -8.27 -15.89
N GLU A 158 26.36 -7.23 -15.41
CA GLU A 158 26.24 -6.90 -13.99
C GLU A 158 25.44 -7.98 -13.24
N ALA A 159 24.25 -8.37 -13.73
CA ALA A 159 23.45 -9.44 -13.11
C ALA A 159 24.21 -10.77 -13.00
N LEU A 160 25.07 -11.09 -13.99
CA LEU A 160 25.98 -12.24 -13.91
C LEU A 160 27.07 -12.05 -12.85
N GLY A 161 27.61 -10.84 -12.71
CA GLY A 161 28.52 -10.49 -11.63
C GLY A 161 27.88 -10.63 -10.25
N SER A 162 26.66 -10.10 -10.09
CA SER A 162 25.85 -10.20 -8.87
C SER A 162 25.59 -11.66 -8.50
N PHE A 163 25.16 -12.49 -9.46
CA PHE A 163 25.01 -13.94 -9.25
C PHE A 163 26.26 -14.59 -8.65
N LEU A 164 27.44 -14.33 -9.21
CA LEU A 164 28.71 -14.85 -8.72
C LEU A 164 29.05 -14.30 -7.32
N GLY A 165 28.83 -13.00 -7.08
CA GLY A 165 29.03 -12.35 -5.79
C GLY A 165 28.22 -13.00 -4.67
N GLY A 166 26.93 -13.22 -4.90
CA GLY A 166 26.00 -13.83 -3.94
C GLY A 166 26.34 -15.28 -3.59
N ILE A 167 26.79 -16.09 -4.56
CA ILE A 167 27.31 -17.44 -4.30
C ILE A 167 28.56 -17.37 -3.43
N VAL A 168 29.53 -16.52 -3.79
CA VAL A 168 30.82 -16.44 -3.09
C VAL A 168 30.64 -15.96 -1.65
N VAL A 169 29.89 -14.89 -1.39
CA VAL A 169 29.63 -14.42 -0.01
C VAL A 169 28.92 -15.48 0.83
N THR A 170 27.92 -16.18 0.27
CA THR A 170 27.20 -17.23 1.00
C THR A 170 28.11 -18.41 1.35
N LEU A 171 28.95 -18.86 0.41
CA LEU A 171 29.90 -19.96 0.62
C LEU A 171 31.05 -19.63 1.59
N LEU A 172 31.42 -18.35 1.71
CA LEU A 172 32.42 -17.88 2.68
C LEU A 172 31.81 -17.74 4.07
N LEU A 173 30.60 -17.15 4.18
CA LEU A 173 29.85 -17.05 5.44
C LEU A 173 29.52 -18.43 6.01
N ALA A 174 29.10 -19.38 5.17
CA ALA A 174 28.83 -20.77 5.58
C ALA A 174 30.10 -21.52 6.06
N ARG A 175 31.30 -21.05 5.70
CA ARG A 175 32.59 -21.53 6.23
C ARG A 175 33.08 -20.77 7.46
N GLY A 176 32.30 -19.81 7.99
CA GLY A 176 32.66 -19.02 9.16
C GLY A 176 33.64 -17.88 8.90
N VAL A 177 33.88 -17.51 7.63
CA VAL A 177 34.71 -16.34 7.30
C VAL A 177 34.01 -15.06 7.78
N CYS A 178 34.75 -14.16 8.43
CA CYS A 178 34.19 -12.91 8.93
C CYS A 178 33.81 -11.94 7.80
N ALA A 179 32.75 -11.17 8.00
CA ALA A 179 32.22 -10.24 7.00
C ALA A 179 33.27 -9.21 6.55
N GLU A 180 34.11 -8.77 7.50
CA GLU A 180 35.19 -7.82 7.29
C GLU A 180 36.24 -8.33 6.28
N SER A 181 36.57 -9.62 6.27
CA SER A 181 37.47 -10.21 5.27
C SER A 181 36.82 -10.25 3.88
N ILE A 182 35.54 -10.63 3.82
CA ILE A 182 34.81 -10.71 2.55
C ILE A 182 34.69 -9.32 1.89
N ILE A 183 34.55 -8.26 2.69
CA ILE A 183 34.61 -6.86 2.22
C ILE A 183 35.98 -6.53 1.62
N ALA A 184 37.07 -6.89 2.32
CA ALA A 184 38.43 -6.66 1.83
C ALA A 184 38.67 -7.40 0.50
N ASP A 185 38.28 -8.67 0.40
CA ASP A 185 38.45 -9.50 -0.80
C ASP A 185 37.62 -9.00 -1.99
N ALA A 186 36.38 -8.55 -1.75
CA ALA A 186 35.57 -7.90 -2.79
C ALA A 186 36.20 -6.56 -3.26
N GLY A 187 36.80 -5.80 -2.33
CA GLY A 187 37.59 -4.61 -2.65
C GLY A 187 38.81 -4.94 -3.51
N ILE A 188 39.55 -6.00 -3.20
CA ILE A 188 40.69 -6.51 -4.00
C ILE A 188 40.24 -6.81 -5.43
N VAL A 189 39.13 -7.54 -5.60
CA VAL A 189 38.56 -7.83 -6.93
C VAL A 189 38.24 -6.53 -7.68
N LEU A 190 37.54 -5.59 -7.05
CA LEU A 190 37.15 -4.33 -7.70
C LEU A 190 38.35 -3.47 -8.13
N VAL A 191 39.36 -3.33 -7.26
CA VAL A 191 40.59 -2.58 -7.54
C VAL A 191 41.43 -3.29 -8.60
N ALA A 192 41.54 -4.62 -8.56
CA ALA A 192 42.25 -5.40 -9.57
C ALA A 192 41.63 -5.22 -10.96
N MET A 193 40.29 -5.30 -11.08
CA MET A 193 39.59 -5.06 -12.34
C MET A 193 39.78 -3.63 -12.85
N SER A 194 39.78 -2.64 -11.94
CA SER A 194 40.07 -1.24 -12.28
C SER A 194 41.51 -1.03 -12.74
N ALA A 195 42.49 -1.68 -12.09
CA ALA A 195 43.91 -1.63 -12.44
C ALA A 195 44.19 -2.28 -13.80
N ILE A 196 43.70 -3.50 -14.04
CA ILE A 196 43.77 -4.18 -15.34
C ILE A 196 43.20 -3.27 -16.44
N GLY A 197 42.06 -2.63 -16.17
CA GLY A 197 41.45 -1.66 -17.06
C GLY A 197 42.32 -0.44 -17.36
N TRP A 198 42.94 0.12 -16.32
CA TRP A 198 43.82 1.29 -16.45
C TRP A 198 45.04 0.99 -17.34
N PHE A 199 45.67 -0.17 -17.16
CA PHE A 199 46.86 -0.57 -17.93
C PHE A 199 46.57 -1.13 -19.33
N ALA A 200 45.38 -1.69 -19.57
CA ALA A 200 45.00 -2.26 -20.88
C ALA A 200 44.48 -1.24 -21.91
N GLY A 201 44.18 0.00 -21.51
CA GLY A 201 43.67 1.05 -22.41
C GLY A 201 44.74 1.91 -23.08
N GLU A 202 44.30 2.89 -23.88
CA GLU A 202 45.19 3.78 -24.64
C GLU A 202 46.10 4.61 -23.73
N ARG A 203 47.42 4.37 -23.84
CA ARG A 203 48.45 5.03 -23.00
C ARG A 203 48.47 6.56 -23.10
N LEU A 204 48.06 7.12 -24.24
CA LEU A 204 48.23 8.55 -24.57
C LEU A 204 47.36 9.52 -23.75
N LYS A 205 46.41 9.02 -22.94
CA LYS A 205 45.51 9.84 -22.10
C LYS A 205 45.57 9.52 -20.60
N ARG A 206 46.53 8.70 -20.16
CA ARG A 206 46.54 8.12 -18.80
C ARG A 206 47.83 8.46 -18.06
N SER A 207 47.69 9.06 -16.88
CA SER A 207 48.81 9.36 -15.99
C SER A 207 49.39 8.08 -15.37
N GLY A 208 50.72 7.95 -15.38
CA GLY A 208 51.43 6.89 -14.68
C GLY A 208 51.20 6.92 -13.16
N ALA A 209 51.03 8.12 -12.58
CA ALA A 209 50.77 8.28 -11.15
C ALA A 209 49.45 7.61 -10.72
N SER A 210 48.38 7.74 -11.52
CA SER A 210 47.11 7.07 -11.26
C SER A 210 47.22 5.54 -11.32
N GLY A 211 48.06 5.01 -12.22
CA GLY A 211 48.36 3.57 -12.27
C GLY A 211 49.14 3.10 -11.04
N GLY A 212 50.11 3.88 -10.57
CA GLY A 212 50.83 3.63 -9.33
C GLY A 212 49.92 3.61 -8.10
N ILE A 213 48.98 4.56 -8.01
CA ILE A 213 47.98 4.61 -6.93
C ILE A 213 47.09 3.35 -6.93
N LEU A 214 46.65 2.87 -8.10
CA LEU A 214 45.86 1.63 -8.20
C LEU A 214 46.63 0.39 -7.71
N LEU A 215 47.91 0.28 -8.07
CA LEU A 215 48.77 -0.82 -7.60
C LEU A 215 49.07 -0.72 -6.10
N ALA A 216 49.30 0.48 -5.58
CA ALA A 216 49.50 0.73 -4.15
C ALA A 216 48.25 0.40 -3.33
N LEU A 217 47.06 0.79 -3.81
CA LEU A 217 45.76 0.47 -3.19
C LEU A 217 45.50 -1.04 -3.22
N LEU A 218 45.81 -1.71 -4.33
CA LEU A 218 45.68 -3.17 -4.43
C LEU A 218 46.62 -3.89 -3.45
N ALA A 219 47.89 -3.48 -3.39
CA ALA A 219 48.86 -4.03 -2.45
C ALA A 219 48.45 -3.78 -0.98
N ALA A 220 47.92 -2.60 -0.67
CA ALA A 220 47.40 -2.29 0.67
C ALA A 220 46.21 -3.18 1.05
N LEU A 221 45.24 -3.38 0.16
CA LEU A 221 44.09 -4.26 0.42
C LEU A 221 44.49 -5.73 0.58
N VAL A 222 45.44 -6.22 -0.24
CA VAL A 222 46.01 -7.58 -0.10
C VAL A 222 46.75 -7.73 1.24
N ALA A 223 47.53 -6.73 1.64
CA ALA A 223 48.21 -6.73 2.94
C ALA A 223 47.22 -6.67 4.12
N VAL A 224 46.08 -5.98 3.97
CA VAL A 224 44.99 -5.98 4.97
C VAL A 224 44.38 -7.37 5.09
N SER A 225 43.97 -8.00 3.97
CA SER A 225 43.34 -9.33 3.96
C SER A 225 44.26 -10.40 4.57
N LEU A 226 45.54 -10.43 4.18
CA LEU A 226 46.52 -11.40 4.68
C LEU A 226 47.04 -11.08 6.10
N GLY A 227 46.99 -9.84 6.56
CA GLY A 227 47.59 -9.38 7.82
C GLY A 227 46.76 -9.64 9.09
N GLY A 228 45.62 -10.34 9.00
CA GLY A 228 44.72 -10.58 10.13
C GLY A 228 44.04 -9.30 10.68
N LEU A 229 44.11 -8.20 9.94
CA LEU A 229 43.43 -6.94 10.25
C LEU A 229 41.90 -7.08 10.26
N PRO A 230 41.26 -7.81 9.33
CA PRO A 230 39.82 -8.09 9.39
C PRO A 230 39.36 -8.72 10.71
N ASP A 231 40.10 -9.67 11.29
CA ASP A 231 39.72 -10.29 12.57
C ASP A 231 39.94 -9.36 13.77
N ARG A 232 40.83 -8.37 13.66
CA ARG A 232 40.95 -7.29 14.65
C ARG A 232 39.78 -6.33 14.54
N TRP A 233 39.39 -5.95 13.31
CA TRP A 233 38.23 -5.11 13.04
C TRP A 233 36.92 -5.77 13.50
N SER A 234 36.72 -7.05 13.17
CA SER A 234 35.56 -7.84 13.59
C SER A 234 35.42 -7.91 15.13
N ARG A 235 36.54 -8.08 15.86
CA ARG A 235 36.56 -8.05 17.34
C ARG A 235 36.38 -6.65 17.94
N ALA A 236 36.76 -5.60 17.23
CA ALA A 236 36.49 -4.22 17.65
C ALA A 236 35.00 -3.88 17.46
N SER A 237 34.43 -4.25 16.31
CA SER A 237 33.00 -4.13 15.99
C SER A 237 32.12 -4.86 17.01
N ASP A 238 32.51 -6.07 17.43
CA ASP A 238 31.74 -6.84 18.41
C ASP A 238 31.81 -6.25 19.83
N ARG A 239 32.97 -5.73 20.25
CA ARG A 239 33.05 -4.97 21.51
C ARG A 239 32.27 -3.66 21.46
N ALA A 240 32.28 -2.95 20.34
CA ALA A 240 31.48 -1.73 20.13
C ALA A 240 29.97 -2.00 20.05
N ARG A 241 29.54 -3.22 19.69
CA ARG A 241 28.15 -3.68 19.79
C ARG A 241 27.76 -4.03 21.23
N TRP A 242 28.62 -4.76 21.95
CA TRP A 242 28.44 -5.10 23.36
C TRP A 242 28.36 -3.84 24.25
N SER A 243 29.28 -2.88 24.04
CA SER A 243 29.42 -1.65 24.83
C SER A 243 28.26 -0.65 24.71
N ARG A 244 27.19 -1.01 24.00
CA ARG A 244 25.94 -0.24 23.90
C ARG A 244 24.96 -0.59 25.02
N LEU A 245 25.07 -1.79 25.58
CA LEU A 245 24.19 -2.33 26.62
C LEU A 245 24.93 -2.57 27.94
N LEU A 246 26.17 -3.08 27.87
CA LEU A 246 26.94 -3.55 29.03
C LEU A 246 28.39 -3.04 28.98
N ALA A 247 29.15 -3.15 30.07
CA ALA A 247 30.50 -2.60 30.11
C ALA A 247 31.47 -3.39 29.20
N ALA A 248 32.44 -2.72 28.58
CA ALA A 248 33.31 -3.34 27.56
C ALA A 248 34.22 -4.45 28.13
N GLU A 249 34.51 -4.38 29.43
CA GLU A 249 35.30 -5.31 30.24
C GLU A 249 34.54 -6.61 30.52
N GLU A 250 33.22 -6.59 30.42
CA GLU A 250 32.34 -7.72 30.72
C GLU A 250 32.22 -8.69 29.53
N TYR A 251 32.58 -8.25 28.33
CA TYR A 251 32.59 -9.03 27.10
C TYR A 251 33.58 -10.20 27.17
N ARG A 252 33.11 -11.43 26.90
CA ARG A 252 33.95 -12.65 26.94
C ARG A 252 34.14 -13.28 25.57
N GLY A 253 33.14 -13.24 24.69
CA GLY A 253 33.30 -13.83 23.36
C GLY A 253 32.06 -13.75 22.47
N ARG A 254 32.10 -14.52 21.38
CA ARG A 254 31.03 -14.64 20.41
C ARG A 254 30.87 -16.07 19.93
N PHE A 255 29.68 -16.42 19.47
CA PHE A 255 29.45 -17.56 18.58
C PHE A 255 28.46 -17.15 17.48
N THR A 256 28.33 -17.98 16.43
CA THR A 256 27.49 -17.69 15.26
C THR A 256 26.83 -18.98 14.82
N THR A 257 25.55 -18.88 14.47
CA THR A 257 24.72 -19.97 13.93
C THR A 257 24.29 -19.62 12.51
N ALA A 258 23.53 -20.49 11.85
CA ALA A 258 22.87 -20.14 10.58
C ALA A 258 21.88 -18.95 10.72
N GLN A 259 21.29 -18.72 11.90
CA GLN A 259 20.26 -17.70 12.09
C GLN A 259 20.78 -16.36 12.59
N ALA A 260 21.76 -16.33 13.49
CA ALA A 260 22.19 -15.10 14.16
C ALA A 260 23.64 -15.15 14.65
N LYS A 261 24.11 -13.99 15.14
CA LYS A 261 25.39 -13.82 15.82
C LYS A 261 25.13 -13.44 17.28
N TYR A 262 25.70 -14.22 18.19
CA TYR A 262 25.52 -14.07 19.63
C TYR A 262 26.81 -13.58 20.27
N LEU A 263 26.71 -12.54 21.09
CA LEU A 263 27.78 -12.01 21.92
C LEU A 263 27.51 -12.43 23.37
N TYR A 264 28.52 -12.86 24.13
CA TYR A 264 28.34 -13.28 25.51
C TYR A 264 29.38 -12.68 26.45
N GLY A 265 28.98 -12.50 27.71
CA GLY A 265 29.79 -11.88 28.75
C GLY A 265 29.24 -12.12 30.16
N ARG A 266 29.87 -11.52 31.18
CA ARG A 266 29.41 -11.60 32.57
C ARG A 266 29.11 -10.21 33.13
N HIS A 267 27.87 -9.96 33.52
CA HIS A 267 27.41 -8.72 34.16
C HIS A 267 26.72 -9.06 35.48
N GLY A 268 26.99 -8.30 36.55
CA GLY A 268 26.34 -8.53 37.85
C GLY A 268 26.50 -9.95 38.45
N GLY A 269 27.53 -10.69 38.03
CA GLY A 269 27.73 -12.11 38.36
C GLY A 269 27.00 -13.11 37.44
N GLN A 270 25.98 -12.67 36.71
CA GLN A 270 25.21 -13.45 35.73
C GLN A 270 25.97 -13.59 34.40
N LEU A 271 25.72 -14.68 33.67
CA LEU A 271 26.00 -14.81 32.24
C LEU A 271 24.92 -14.04 31.47
N VAL A 272 25.32 -13.16 30.55
CA VAL A 272 24.40 -12.46 29.66
C VAL A 272 24.78 -12.74 28.21
N VAL A 273 23.77 -13.05 27.39
CA VAL A 273 23.90 -13.25 25.94
C VAL A 273 23.09 -12.17 25.21
N ILE A 274 23.70 -11.56 24.20
CA ILE A 274 23.14 -10.48 23.38
C ILE A 274 23.11 -10.92 21.91
N SER A 275 21.96 -10.73 21.25
CA SER A 275 21.79 -10.84 19.80
C SER A 275 20.76 -9.82 19.31
N TRP A 276 20.75 -9.50 18.02
CA TRP A 276 19.81 -8.54 17.41
C TRP A 276 19.76 -7.14 18.06
N GLY A 277 20.78 -6.78 18.85
CA GLY A 277 20.84 -5.53 19.60
C GLY A 277 20.11 -5.53 20.96
N GLY A 278 19.64 -6.70 21.44
CA GLY A 278 18.99 -6.86 22.74
C GLY A 278 19.49 -8.09 23.52
N VAL A 279 19.08 -8.23 24.78
CA VAL A 279 19.41 -9.40 25.61
C VAL A 279 18.56 -10.60 25.17
N SER A 280 19.20 -11.75 24.99
CA SER A 280 18.58 -13.02 24.56
C SER A 280 18.53 -14.07 25.68
N GLU A 281 19.41 -13.95 26.67
CA GLU A 281 19.48 -14.86 27.82
C GLU A 281 20.21 -14.19 28.98
N THR A 282 19.68 -14.35 30.20
CA THR A 282 20.28 -13.95 31.48
C THR A 282 20.28 -15.13 32.43
N VAL A 283 21.45 -15.56 32.90
CA VAL A 283 21.57 -16.76 33.75
C VAL A 283 22.46 -16.51 34.97
N PRO A 284 22.00 -16.73 36.20
CA PRO A 284 20.65 -17.19 36.57
C PRO A 284 19.62 -16.04 36.70
N ASN A 285 18.51 -16.14 35.95
CA ASN A 285 17.29 -15.34 36.14
C ASN A 285 16.36 -16.06 37.13
N ILE A 286 16.70 -15.96 38.43
CA ILE A 286 16.09 -16.76 39.50
C ILE A 286 14.60 -16.48 39.68
N GLN A 287 14.18 -15.22 39.71
CA GLN A 287 12.82 -14.83 40.07
C GLN A 287 11.80 -15.21 38.99
N HIS A 288 12.01 -14.75 37.75
CA HIS A 288 11.11 -15.04 36.64
C HIS A 288 11.01 -16.56 36.39
N ALA A 289 12.14 -17.29 36.44
CA ALA A 289 12.13 -18.73 36.29
C ALA A 289 11.28 -19.44 37.36
N SER A 290 11.30 -18.98 38.62
CA SER A 290 10.43 -19.52 39.68
C SER A 290 8.95 -19.32 39.39
N GLU A 291 8.57 -18.11 38.98
CA GLU A 291 7.17 -17.73 38.73
C GLU A 291 6.59 -18.55 37.56
N VAL A 292 7.35 -18.72 36.48
CA VAL A 292 6.95 -19.53 35.31
C VAL A 292 6.86 -21.02 35.63
N ILE A 293 7.76 -21.55 36.45
CA ILE A 293 7.68 -22.94 36.93
C ILE A 293 6.46 -23.15 37.81
N ALA A 294 6.20 -22.23 38.74
CA ALA A 294 5.03 -22.30 39.63
C ALA A 294 3.72 -22.27 38.85
N LEU A 295 3.61 -21.37 37.86
CA LEU A 295 2.44 -21.22 37.00
C LEU A 295 2.08 -22.50 36.24
N GLY A 296 3.08 -23.21 35.71
CA GLY A 296 2.87 -24.48 34.99
C GLY A 296 2.59 -25.66 35.92
N LEU A 297 3.40 -25.83 36.97
CA LEU A 297 3.28 -26.96 37.90
C LEU A 297 2.04 -26.86 38.80
N SER A 298 1.52 -25.67 39.10
CA SER A 298 0.23 -25.55 39.81
C SER A 298 -0.94 -26.08 38.97
N GLN A 299 -0.83 -26.05 37.65
CA GLN A 299 -1.85 -26.55 36.72
C GLN A 299 -1.73 -28.08 36.54
N HIS A 300 -0.50 -28.61 36.45
CA HIS A 300 -0.25 -30.05 36.35
C HIS A 300 0.81 -30.55 37.38
N PRO A 301 0.43 -30.71 38.67
CA PRO A 301 1.39 -31.00 39.75
C PRO A 301 2.09 -32.35 39.63
N ALA A 302 1.52 -33.31 38.90
CA ALA A 302 2.08 -34.65 38.67
C ALA A 302 3.06 -34.73 37.48
N ALA A 303 3.44 -33.60 36.87
CA ALA A 303 4.31 -33.57 35.69
C ALA A 303 5.73 -34.11 35.98
N LYS A 304 6.26 -34.93 35.04
CA LYS A 304 7.58 -35.57 35.10
C LYS A 304 8.45 -35.22 33.88
N ASN A 305 7.85 -35.14 32.70
CA ASN A 305 8.52 -34.83 31.43
C ASN A 305 8.20 -33.40 31.00
N ALA A 306 9.20 -32.52 31.07
CA ALA A 306 9.07 -31.10 30.77
C ALA A 306 9.68 -30.74 29.41
N LEU A 307 8.97 -29.92 28.64
CA LEU A 307 9.48 -29.28 27.43
C LEU A 307 9.42 -27.77 27.55
N ILE A 308 10.50 -27.09 27.18
CA ILE A 308 10.55 -25.62 27.12
C ILE A 308 11.00 -25.22 25.71
N VAL A 309 10.22 -24.35 25.08
CA VAL A 309 10.50 -23.76 23.77
C VAL A 309 10.66 -22.25 23.96
N GLY A 310 11.88 -21.72 23.80
CA GLY A 310 12.12 -20.28 23.94
C GLY A 310 13.54 -19.86 24.32
N GLY A 311 13.78 -18.55 24.22
CA GLY A 311 14.94 -17.86 24.80
C GLY A 311 14.69 -17.47 26.26
N ASP A 312 15.69 -16.89 26.94
CA ASP A 312 15.72 -16.66 28.40
C ASP A 312 15.17 -17.83 29.26
N SER A 313 15.39 -19.05 28.79
CA SER A 313 14.74 -20.27 29.27
C SER A 313 15.71 -21.24 29.91
N LEU A 314 17.03 -21.04 29.81
CA LEU A 314 18.02 -21.88 30.46
C LEU A 314 17.87 -21.83 32.00
N SER A 315 17.53 -20.66 32.55
CA SER A 315 17.25 -20.49 33.99
C SER A 315 16.04 -21.31 34.47
N ILE A 316 15.01 -21.47 33.62
CA ILE A 316 13.86 -22.36 33.88
C ILE A 316 14.33 -23.81 33.85
N CYS A 317 15.06 -24.20 32.80
CA CYS A 317 15.52 -25.57 32.59
C CYS A 317 16.42 -26.08 33.74
N LEU A 318 17.42 -25.30 34.12
CA LEU A 318 18.36 -25.62 35.21
C LEU A 318 17.66 -25.74 36.57
N ARG A 319 16.51 -25.07 36.75
CA ARG A 319 15.76 -25.07 38.01
C ARG A 319 14.71 -26.17 38.07
N LEU A 320 14.05 -26.49 36.97
CA LEU A 320 13.20 -27.69 36.85
C LEU A 320 14.01 -28.97 37.15
N GLY A 321 15.24 -29.06 36.67
CA GLY A 321 16.14 -30.18 36.93
C GLY A 321 16.53 -30.40 38.40
N LYS A 322 16.18 -29.47 39.31
CA LYS A 322 16.33 -29.62 40.77
C LYS A 322 15.17 -30.35 41.43
N LEU A 323 13.98 -30.34 40.83
CA LEU A 323 12.80 -31.01 41.40
C LEU A 323 12.93 -32.53 41.22
N PRO A 324 12.76 -33.34 42.29
CA PRO A 324 13.04 -34.77 42.24
C PRO A 324 12.07 -35.55 41.34
N GLN A 325 10.86 -35.03 41.12
CA GLN A 325 9.86 -35.66 40.24
C GLN A 325 10.11 -35.42 38.74
N ILE A 326 10.91 -34.41 38.38
CA ILE A 326 11.20 -34.09 36.99
C ILE A 326 12.30 -35.05 36.51
N GLY A 327 11.95 -35.92 35.57
CA GLY A 327 12.84 -36.93 35.01
C GLY A 327 13.77 -36.33 33.95
N GLU A 328 13.16 -35.79 32.90
CA GLU A 328 13.82 -35.16 31.75
C GLU A 328 13.31 -33.73 31.53
N VAL A 329 14.24 -32.83 31.22
CA VAL A 329 13.94 -31.49 30.71
C VAL A 329 14.47 -31.39 29.29
N VAL A 330 13.60 -31.15 28.31
CA VAL A 330 13.97 -30.90 26.91
C VAL A 330 13.91 -29.39 26.66
N TRP A 331 14.97 -28.83 26.07
CA TRP A 331 15.02 -27.42 25.67
C TRP A 331 15.17 -27.27 24.16
N LEU A 332 14.23 -26.53 23.57
CA LEU A 332 14.18 -26.12 22.18
C LEU A 332 14.22 -24.60 22.07
N HIS A 333 14.73 -24.10 20.96
CA HIS A 333 14.88 -22.68 20.69
C HIS A 333 14.61 -22.42 19.20
N PRO A 334 14.05 -21.25 18.81
CA PRO A 334 13.77 -20.93 17.40
C PRO A 334 14.99 -21.00 16.47
N ASP A 335 16.18 -20.77 17.03
CA ASP A 335 17.47 -21.14 16.44
C ASP A 335 17.92 -22.50 17.00
N PRO A 336 17.88 -23.59 16.21
CA PRO A 336 18.17 -24.95 16.68
C PRO A 336 19.60 -25.16 17.16
N GLU A 337 20.58 -24.41 16.63
CA GLU A 337 21.98 -24.53 17.05
C GLU A 337 22.25 -23.87 18.40
N TYR A 338 21.48 -22.82 18.74
CA TYR A 338 21.74 -21.95 19.89
C TYR A 338 21.89 -22.69 21.23
N PRO A 339 20.99 -23.62 21.65
CA PRO A 339 21.13 -24.34 22.91
C PRO A 339 22.47 -25.07 23.05
N ARG A 340 22.92 -25.76 21.99
CA ARG A 340 24.18 -26.52 22.01
C ARG A 340 25.38 -25.58 22.08
N ARG A 341 25.38 -24.50 21.27
CA ARG A 341 26.44 -23.48 21.28
C ARG A 341 26.55 -22.75 22.62
N LEU A 342 25.43 -22.50 23.30
CA LEU A 342 25.45 -21.87 24.62
C LEU A 342 26.04 -22.80 25.68
N LEU A 343 25.69 -24.10 25.64
CA LEU A 343 26.22 -25.10 26.58
C LEU A 343 27.74 -25.29 26.45
N GLU A 344 28.29 -25.18 25.23
CA GLU A 344 29.76 -25.16 24.99
C GLU A 344 30.45 -24.04 25.80
N VAL A 345 29.90 -22.81 25.74
CA VAL A 345 30.50 -21.60 26.36
C VAL A 345 30.05 -21.34 27.81
N LEU A 346 29.22 -22.22 28.38
CA LEU A 346 28.64 -22.04 29.71
C LEU A 346 29.72 -21.98 30.83
N PRO A 347 29.60 -21.08 31.82
CA PRO A 347 30.45 -21.06 33.01
C PRO A 347 30.44 -22.41 33.77
N ALA A 348 31.57 -22.75 34.39
CA ALA A 348 31.76 -24.04 35.06
C ALA A 348 30.75 -24.25 36.20
N GLU A 349 30.37 -23.18 36.90
CA GLU A 349 29.40 -23.15 38.00
C GLU A 349 27.99 -23.59 37.56
N LEU A 350 27.65 -23.40 36.28
CA LEU A 350 26.35 -23.74 35.71
C LEU A 350 26.35 -25.06 34.93
N LYS A 351 27.53 -25.57 34.52
CA LYS A 351 27.65 -26.78 33.70
C LYS A 351 27.12 -28.04 34.38
N ALA A 352 27.39 -28.23 35.68
CA ALA A 352 26.89 -29.38 36.42
C ALA A 352 25.35 -29.46 36.46
N GLY A 353 24.66 -28.30 36.54
CA GLY A 353 23.19 -28.26 36.47
C GLY A 353 22.62 -28.56 35.08
N ALA A 354 23.42 -28.42 34.02
CA ALA A 354 23.02 -28.63 32.64
C ALA A 354 23.18 -30.08 32.16
N GLU A 355 23.82 -30.97 32.92
CA GLU A 355 24.01 -32.38 32.52
C GLU A 355 22.69 -33.15 32.35
N ARG A 356 21.64 -32.74 33.06
CA ARG A 356 20.28 -33.30 32.95
C ARG A 356 19.43 -32.67 31.82
N LEU A 357 19.99 -31.73 31.05
CA LEU A 357 19.27 -30.97 30.03
C LEU A 357 19.46 -31.57 28.63
N HIS A 358 18.35 -31.95 27.98
CA HIS A 358 18.39 -32.47 26.64
C HIS A 358 18.16 -31.36 25.60
N ALA A 359 19.22 -30.99 24.88
CA ALA A 359 19.21 -30.06 23.75
C ALA A 359 19.39 -30.82 22.41
N PRO A 360 18.30 -31.26 21.73
CA PRO A 360 18.38 -32.12 20.55
C PRO A 360 18.90 -31.44 19.29
N GLY A 361 19.02 -30.11 19.26
CA GLY A 361 19.59 -29.35 18.15
C GLY A 361 18.81 -29.46 16.83
N ARG A 362 17.49 -29.69 16.92
CA ARG A 362 16.55 -29.77 15.80
C ARG A 362 15.52 -28.64 15.91
N GLU A 363 14.90 -28.31 14.79
CA GLU A 363 13.74 -27.41 14.75
C GLU A 363 12.57 -28.07 15.52
N ALA A 364 11.75 -27.24 16.17
CA ALA A 364 10.76 -27.70 17.14
C ALA A 364 9.59 -28.48 16.53
N ARG A 365 9.07 -28.10 15.36
CA ARG A 365 8.02 -28.87 14.67
C ARG A 365 8.56 -30.22 14.22
N ASP A 366 9.72 -30.24 13.57
CA ASP A 366 10.41 -31.45 13.13
C ASP A 366 10.74 -32.41 14.30
N PHE A 367 11.12 -31.86 15.46
CA PHE A 367 11.27 -32.65 16.68
C PHE A 367 9.92 -33.16 17.20
N LEU A 368 8.95 -32.29 17.46
CA LEU A 368 7.68 -32.66 18.13
C LEU A 368 6.81 -33.61 17.31
N GLN A 369 6.81 -33.50 15.98
CA GLN A 369 6.14 -34.44 15.10
C GLN A 369 6.62 -35.90 15.29
N SER A 370 7.86 -36.10 15.76
CA SER A 370 8.40 -37.42 16.08
C SER A 370 8.22 -37.84 17.55
N GLN A 371 7.57 -37.03 18.40
CA GLN A 371 7.44 -37.24 19.86
C GLN A 371 5.97 -37.30 20.30
N ARG A 372 5.25 -38.37 19.99
CA ARG A 372 3.83 -38.52 20.37
C ARG A 372 3.66 -38.82 21.85
N ARG A 373 2.70 -38.15 22.51
CA ARG A 373 2.30 -38.35 23.92
C ARG A 373 3.48 -38.51 24.91
N ARG A 374 4.48 -37.63 24.83
CA ARG A 374 5.72 -37.70 25.63
C ARG A 374 5.76 -36.71 26.80
N PHE A 375 5.19 -35.53 26.63
CA PHE A 375 5.39 -34.40 27.56
C PHE A 375 4.15 -34.16 28.42
N ASP A 376 4.33 -34.03 29.73
CA ASP A 376 3.22 -33.72 30.64
C ASP A 376 2.97 -32.21 30.67
N LEU A 377 4.03 -31.41 30.48
CA LEU A 377 4.00 -29.96 30.59
C LEU A 377 4.92 -29.29 29.55
N VAL A 378 4.35 -28.40 28.75
CA VAL A 378 5.04 -27.66 27.67
C VAL A 378 4.96 -26.17 27.93
N TRP A 379 6.11 -25.49 28.05
CA TRP A 379 6.16 -24.01 28.07
C TRP A 379 6.59 -23.48 26.70
N LEU A 380 5.73 -22.65 26.10
CA LEU A 380 6.06 -21.82 24.95
C LEU A 380 6.49 -20.44 25.48
N ASN A 381 7.70 -20.37 26.03
CA ASN A 381 8.28 -19.15 26.58
C ASN A 381 8.94 -18.29 25.48
N LEU A 382 8.13 -17.91 24.49
CA LEU A 382 8.56 -17.12 23.35
C LEU A 382 8.13 -15.66 23.51
N PRO A 383 8.87 -14.69 22.94
CA PRO A 383 8.36 -13.34 22.80
C PRO A 383 7.15 -13.31 21.85
N ASP A 384 6.42 -12.18 21.85
CA ASP A 384 5.32 -11.91 20.91
C ASP A 384 5.74 -12.25 19.46
N PRO A 385 4.82 -12.73 18.60
CA PRO A 385 5.13 -13.16 17.24
C PRO A 385 5.44 -11.99 16.29
N THR A 386 6.50 -11.21 16.55
CA THR A 386 6.92 -10.02 15.79
C THR A 386 7.72 -10.32 14.52
N THR A 387 8.05 -11.58 14.28
CA THR A 387 8.66 -12.11 13.05
C THR A 387 7.90 -13.34 12.57
N LEU A 388 8.06 -13.74 11.31
CA LEU A 388 7.45 -14.99 10.81
C LEU A 388 7.93 -16.19 11.61
N VAL A 389 9.24 -16.26 11.90
CA VAL A 389 9.87 -17.34 12.68
C VAL A 389 9.21 -17.49 14.05
N LEU A 390 8.88 -16.38 14.73
CA LEU A 390 8.16 -16.42 16.00
C LEU A 390 6.67 -16.76 15.82
N ASN A 391 6.04 -16.29 14.75
CA ASN A 391 4.64 -16.63 14.45
C ASN A 391 4.43 -18.13 14.23
N HIS A 392 5.44 -18.89 13.77
CA HIS A 392 5.35 -20.36 13.63
C HIS A 392 4.93 -21.07 14.91
N TYR A 393 5.16 -20.48 16.08
CA TYR A 393 4.85 -21.06 17.38
C TYR A 393 3.46 -20.63 17.91
N TRP A 394 2.75 -19.80 17.14
CA TRP A 394 1.46 -19.22 17.47
C TRP A 394 0.35 -19.60 16.49
N THR A 395 0.61 -20.50 15.54
CA THR A 395 -0.39 -20.96 14.58
C THR A 395 -1.13 -22.19 15.07
N ARG A 396 -2.36 -22.37 14.57
CA ARG A 396 -3.17 -23.56 14.82
C ARG A 396 -2.40 -24.84 14.50
N GLU A 397 -1.71 -24.87 13.37
CA GLU A 397 -0.96 -26.03 12.89
C GLU A 397 0.18 -26.41 13.88
N PHE A 398 0.82 -25.44 14.53
CA PHE A 398 1.79 -25.71 15.59
C PHE A 398 1.14 -26.21 16.88
N PHE A 399 0.04 -25.59 17.32
CA PHE A 399 -0.67 -26.05 18.51
C PHE A 399 -1.22 -27.48 18.33
N GLU A 400 -1.64 -27.88 17.12
CA GLU A 400 -2.02 -29.26 16.80
C GLU A 400 -0.83 -30.23 16.95
N ILE A 401 0.39 -29.82 16.57
CA ILE A 401 1.63 -30.60 16.81
C ILE A 401 1.93 -30.70 18.31
N VAL A 402 1.84 -29.59 19.06
CA VAL A 402 2.04 -29.58 20.51
C VAL A 402 1.03 -30.51 21.19
N ARG A 403 -0.26 -30.42 20.84
CA ARG A 403 -1.33 -31.29 21.35
C ARG A 403 -1.03 -32.77 21.11
N GLN A 404 -0.52 -33.14 19.94
CA GLN A 404 -0.13 -34.53 19.66
C GLN A 404 1.10 -35.01 20.47
N SER A 405 1.93 -34.07 20.94
CA SER A 405 3.11 -34.37 21.77
C SER A 405 2.82 -34.45 23.27
N LEU A 406 1.70 -33.87 23.72
CA LEU A 406 1.25 -33.90 25.11
C LEU A 406 0.73 -35.29 25.52
N ALA A 407 1.06 -35.69 26.75
CA ALA A 407 0.48 -36.84 27.42
C ALA A 407 -1.01 -36.62 27.71
N GLU A 408 -1.70 -37.66 28.17
CA GLU A 408 -3.11 -37.56 28.56
C GLU A 408 -3.29 -36.66 29.78
N GLY A 409 -4.14 -35.63 29.68
CA GLY A 409 -4.23 -34.56 30.67
C GLY A 409 -3.09 -33.53 30.64
N GLY A 410 -2.11 -33.68 29.73
CA GLY A 410 -0.96 -32.79 29.63
C GLY A 410 -1.35 -31.34 29.31
N VAL A 411 -0.49 -30.41 29.70
CA VAL A 411 -0.76 -28.96 29.69
C VAL A 411 0.26 -28.20 28.86
N VAL A 412 -0.21 -27.21 28.08
CA VAL A 412 0.65 -26.20 27.43
C VAL A 412 0.42 -24.82 28.05
N CYS A 413 1.51 -24.10 28.32
CA CYS A 413 1.52 -22.72 28.81
C CYS A 413 2.16 -21.81 27.75
N ALA A 414 1.42 -20.86 27.20
CA ALA A 414 1.88 -19.95 26.14
C ALA A 414 1.85 -18.47 26.59
N ARG A 415 2.98 -17.77 26.44
CA ARG A 415 3.19 -16.39 26.93
C ARG A 415 2.99 -15.33 25.85
N LEU A 416 2.15 -14.33 26.10
CA LEU A 416 1.99 -13.15 25.25
C LEU A 416 2.00 -11.84 26.07
N THR A 417 2.28 -10.70 25.44
CA THR A 417 2.03 -9.38 26.03
C THR A 417 0.54 -9.25 26.41
N GLY A 418 0.28 -8.95 27.67
CA GLY A 418 -1.06 -8.69 28.23
C GLY A 418 -1.26 -7.24 28.65
N ALA A 419 -2.10 -7.02 29.65
CA ALA A 419 -2.21 -5.78 30.41
C ALA A 419 -2.83 -6.06 31.80
N GLU A 420 -2.55 -5.21 32.79
CA GLU A 420 -3.15 -5.38 34.13
C GLU A 420 -4.49 -4.66 34.34
N ASN A 421 -4.62 -3.41 33.89
CA ASN A 421 -5.77 -2.55 34.22
C ASN A 421 -6.34 -1.78 33.01
N PHE A 422 -5.69 -1.81 31.85
CA PHE A 422 -6.16 -1.14 30.62
C PHE A 422 -5.60 -1.83 29.38
N ILE A 423 -6.46 -2.22 28.44
CA ILE A 423 -6.05 -2.90 27.22
C ILE A 423 -6.44 -2.10 25.97
N GLY A 424 -5.43 -1.68 25.20
CA GLY A 424 -5.63 -1.01 23.92
C GLY A 424 -6.02 -1.99 22.81
N GLN A 425 -6.70 -1.50 21.77
CA GLN A 425 -7.23 -2.31 20.66
C GLN A 425 -6.18 -3.27 20.06
N GLU A 426 -4.95 -2.81 19.80
CA GLU A 426 -3.87 -3.65 19.27
C GLU A 426 -3.55 -4.87 20.15
N ARG A 427 -3.54 -4.71 21.48
CA ARG A 427 -3.33 -5.82 22.44
C ARG A 427 -4.57 -6.72 22.51
N ALA A 428 -5.76 -6.13 22.49
CA ALA A 428 -7.03 -6.87 22.55
C ALA A 428 -7.21 -7.77 21.33
N PHE A 429 -6.91 -7.29 20.12
CA PHE A 429 -6.93 -8.11 18.89
C PHE A 429 -5.86 -9.22 18.91
N LEU A 430 -4.63 -8.93 19.37
CA LEU A 430 -3.57 -9.94 19.49
C LEU A 430 -3.99 -11.07 20.44
N GLY A 431 -4.49 -10.73 21.62
CA GLY A 431 -4.93 -11.70 22.61
C GLY A 431 -6.20 -12.45 22.23
N ALA A 432 -7.17 -11.79 21.59
CA ALA A 432 -8.34 -12.46 21.01
C ALA A 432 -7.95 -13.47 19.92
N ALA A 433 -7.01 -13.13 19.05
CA ALA A 433 -6.51 -14.05 18.03
C ALA A 433 -5.70 -15.22 18.63
N ALA A 434 -4.85 -14.95 19.63
CA ALA A 434 -4.11 -15.97 20.37
C ALA A 434 -5.06 -16.96 21.07
N LEU A 435 -6.06 -16.44 21.81
CA LEU A 435 -7.07 -17.22 22.52
C LEU A 435 -7.91 -18.08 21.55
N ALA A 436 -8.45 -17.47 20.48
CA ALA A 436 -9.25 -18.18 19.48
C ALA A 436 -8.46 -19.27 18.75
N THR A 437 -7.17 -19.03 18.48
CA THR A 437 -6.30 -20.03 17.86
C THR A 437 -6.07 -21.23 18.79
N LEU A 438 -5.83 -20.99 20.08
CA LEU A 438 -5.60 -22.04 21.08
C LEU A 438 -6.89 -22.84 21.37
N GLN A 439 -8.03 -22.16 21.52
CA GLN A 439 -9.37 -22.76 21.66
C GLN A 439 -9.81 -23.56 20.42
N SER A 440 -9.26 -23.26 19.23
CA SER A 440 -9.55 -24.07 18.03
C SER A 440 -8.87 -25.44 18.03
N VAL A 441 -7.98 -25.71 19.01
CA VAL A 441 -7.19 -26.93 19.14
C VAL A 441 -7.44 -27.66 20.46
N PHE A 442 -7.58 -26.94 21.58
CA PHE A 442 -7.76 -27.50 22.93
C PHE A 442 -9.17 -27.25 23.46
N GLY A 443 -9.71 -28.22 24.22
CA GLY A 443 -11.05 -28.12 24.82
C GLY A 443 -11.15 -27.10 25.96
N HIS A 444 -10.09 -26.95 26.76
CA HIS A 444 -10.07 -26.06 27.92
C HIS A 444 -8.89 -25.08 27.83
N VAL A 445 -9.17 -23.80 28.10
CA VAL A 445 -8.17 -22.73 28.16
C VAL A 445 -8.46 -21.81 29.34
N VAL A 446 -7.44 -21.51 30.15
CA VAL A 446 -7.49 -20.53 31.25
C VAL A 446 -6.44 -19.45 31.07
N LEU A 447 -6.68 -18.26 31.64
CA LEU A 447 -5.80 -17.09 31.53
C LEU A 447 -5.21 -16.73 32.89
N LYS A 448 -3.89 -16.56 32.94
CA LYS A 448 -3.22 -15.76 33.97
C LYS A 448 -3.02 -14.32 33.44
N PRO A 449 -3.55 -13.28 34.12
CA PRO A 449 -3.45 -11.88 33.68
C PRO A 449 -2.10 -11.23 34.04
N GLY A 450 -1.81 -10.06 33.47
CA GLY A 450 -0.58 -9.30 33.75
C GLY A 450 -0.04 -8.57 32.52
N GLU A 451 1.06 -7.81 32.68
CA GLU A 451 1.85 -7.35 31.51
C GLU A 451 2.38 -8.55 30.69
N GLU A 452 2.67 -9.66 31.36
CA GLU A 452 2.77 -10.99 30.74
C GLU A 452 1.52 -11.82 31.05
N SER A 453 0.73 -12.05 30.00
CA SER A 453 -0.40 -12.98 30.03
C SER A 453 0.07 -14.37 29.65
N TRP A 454 -0.41 -15.37 30.39
CA TRP A 454 -0.20 -16.76 30.04
C TRP A 454 -1.54 -17.43 29.75
N LEU A 455 -1.68 -17.92 28.52
CA LEU A 455 -2.77 -18.81 28.12
C LEU A 455 -2.34 -20.24 28.43
N VAL A 456 -3.04 -20.91 29.33
CA VAL A 456 -2.80 -22.30 29.70
C VAL A 456 -3.91 -23.15 29.11
N ALA A 457 -3.57 -24.21 28.38
CA ALA A 457 -4.53 -25.05 27.68
C ALA A 457 -4.27 -26.55 27.85
N SER A 458 -5.35 -27.33 27.78
CA SER A 458 -5.35 -28.79 27.85
C SER A 458 -6.61 -29.38 27.21
N ASP A 459 -6.55 -30.67 26.88
CA ASP A 459 -7.73 -31.49 26.60
C ASP A 459 -8.37 -32.05 27.89
N GLY A 460 -7.70 -31.96 29.04
CA GLY A 460 -8.23 -32.38 30.33
C GLY A 460 -8.98 -31.26 31.05
N GLU A 461 -10.03 -31.62 31.79
CA GLU A 461 -10.88 -30.70 32.58
C GLU A 461 -10.17 -30.13 33.83
N GLY A 462 -8.94 -30.58 34.13
CA GLY A 462 -8.24 -30.28 35.38
C GLY A 462 -7.65 -28.87 35.53
N LEU A 463 -7.81 -27.97 34.56
CA LEU A 463 -7.30 -26.59 34.64
C LEU A 463 -8.10 -25.76 35.66
N SER A 464 -7.44 -24.84 36.36
CA SER A 464 -8.10 -23.95 37.32
C SER A 464 -7.62 -22.51 37.21
N THR A 465 -8.53 -21.56 37.46
CA THR A 465 -8.23 -20.13 37.69
C THR A 465 -8.26 -19.77 39.17
N ALA A 466 -8.66 -20.68 40.06
CA ALA A 466 -8.85 -20.39 41.48
C ALA A 466 -7.49 -20.32 42.21
N PRO A 467 -7.06 -19.13 42.69
CA PRO A 467 -5.71 -18.95 43.23
C PRO A 467 -5.41 -19.84 44.45
N ALA A 468 -6.40 -20.07 45.31
CA ALA A 468 -6.25 -20.92 46.50
C ALA A 468 -6.03 -22.39 46.12
N GLU A 469 -6.71 -22.89 45.09
CA GLU A 469 -6.55 -24.26 44.60
C GLU A 469 -5.17 -24.45 43.97
N LEU A 470 -4.74 -23.51 43.14
CA LEU A 470 -3.42 -23.54 42.51
C LEU A 470 -2.28 -23.48 43.54
N ARG A 471 -2.44 -22.65 44.59
CA ARG A 471 -1.55 -22.63 45.76
C ARG A 471 -1.43 -24.02 46.40
N ASP A 472 -2.56 -24.67 46.67
CA ASP A 472 -2.57 -25.96 47.38
C ASP A 472 -2.01 -27.10 46.51
N ARG A 473 -2.35 -27.12 45.22
CA ARG A 473 -1.75 -28.04 44.23
C ARG A 473 -0.23 -27.91 44.19
N PHE A 474 0.30 -26.68 44.17
CA PHE A 474 1.74 -26.44 44.13
C PHE A 474 2.44 -26.71 45.48
N ALA A 475 1.81 -26.40 46.60
CA ALA A 475 2.34 -26.66 47.95
C ALA A 475 2.56 -28.16 48.22
N ASN A 476 1.77 -29.04 47.59
CA ASN A 476 1.88 -30.48 47.70
C ASN A 476 3.02 -31.11 46.87
N ILE A 477 3.75 -30.33 46.06
CA ILE A 477 4.86 -30.83 45.24
C ILE A 477 6.15 -30.91 46.07
N PRO A 478 6.83 -32.07 46.14
CA PRO A 478 8.10 -32.21 46.86
C PRO A 478 9.18 -31.21 46.40
N ALA A 479 9.81 -30.52 47.35
CA ALA A 479 10.80 -29.45 47.15
C ALA A 479 10.32 -28.20 46.37
N ALA A 480 9.02 -28.06 46.07
CA ALA A 480 8.52 -26.89 45.34
C ALA A 480 8.68 -25.56 46.11
N ALA A 481 8.63 -25.60 47.44
CA ALA A 481 8.88 -24.43 48.30
C ALA A 481 10.30 -23.82 48.14
N GLU A 482 11.29 -24.62 47.71
CA GLU A 482 12.65 -24.16 47.38
C GLU A 482 12.72 -23.49 45.99
N VAL A 483 11.73 -23.76 45.15
CA VAL A 483 11.58 -23.13 43.83
C VAL A 483 10.79 -21.83 43.96
N TYR A 484 9.61 -21.84 44.58
CA TYR A 484 8.75 -20.66 44.72
C TYR A 484 7.86 -20.76 45.98
N PRO A 485 7.58 -19.67 46.71
CA PRO A 485 6.61 -19.71 47.79
C PRO A 485 5.19 -19.89 47.23
N ALA A 486 4.51 -20.98 47.58
CA ALA A 486 3.17 -21.31 47.05
C ALA A 486 2.15 -20.17 47.23
N GLN A 487 2.23 -19.41 48.33
CA GLN A 487 1.38 -18.25 48.60
C GLN A 487 1.48 -17.15 47.51
N GLY A 488 2.59 -17.09 46.76
CA GLY A 488 2.77 -16.16 45.64
C GLY A 488 1.77 -16.38 44.50
N LEU A 489 1.25 -17.60 44.31
CA LEU A 489 0.23 -17.89 43.30
C LEU A 489 -1.07 -17.10 43.51
N MET A 490 -1.36 -16.70 44.76
CA MET A 490 -2.47 -15.79 45.08
C MET A 490 -2.36 -14.41 44.41
N SER A 491 -1.14 -13.96 44.11
CA SER A 491 -0.87 -12.69 43.43
C SER A 491 -0.76 -12.82 41.90
N LEU A 492 -0.49 -14.04 41.40
CA LEU A 492 -0.39 -14.31 39.97
C LEU A 492 -1.77 -14.47 39.32
N TYR A 493 -2.72 -15.09 40.02
CA TYR A 493 -4.09 -15.37 39.52
C TYR A 493 -5.13 -14.50 40.25
N VAL A 494 -5.15 -13.20 39.93
CA VAL A 494 -6.18 -12.26 40.43
C VAL A 494 -7.45 -12.40 39.58
N PRO A 495 -8.60 -12.84 40.14
CA PRO A 495 -9.81 -13.16 39.35
C PRO A 495 -10.33 -11.98 38.51
N ASP A 496 -10.55 -10.82 39.14
CA ASP A 496 -11.12 -9.63 38.50
C ASP A 496 -10.30 -9.17 37.27
N ARG A 497 -8.98 -9.33 37.32
CA ARG A 497 -8.07 -9.00 36.22
C ARG A 497 -8.12 -10.03 35.09
N ALA A 498 -8.32 -11.31 35.43
CA ALA A 498 -8.49 -12.36 34.43
C ALA A 498 -9.83 -12.21 33.70
N GLU A 499 -10.90 -11.88 34.44
CA GLU A 499 -12.23 -11.61 33.89
C GLU A 499 -12.22 -10.38 32.98
N PHE A 500 -11.71 -9.23 33.45
CA PHE A 500 -11.55 -8.01 32.64
C PHE A 500 -10.81 -8.28 31.31
N GLN A 501 -9.72 -9.04 31.36
CA GLN A 501 -8.91 -9.30 30.18
C GLN A 501 -9.58 -10.31 29.22
N LEU A 502 -10.27 -11.33 29.75
CA LEU A 502 -11.07 -12.27 28.94
C LEU A 502 -12.28 -11.58 28.30
N GLU A 503 -12.94 -10.66 29.00
CA GLU A 503 -14.05 -9.87 28.47
C GLU A 503 -13.60 -8.99 27.31
N ALA A 504 -12.48 -8.26 27.46
CA ALA A 504 -11.92 -7.46 26.37
C ALA A 504 -11.56 -8.31 25.14
N TYR A 505 -11.06 -9.54 25.33
CA TYR A 505 -10.81 -10.49 24.24
C TYR A 505 -12.10 -11.01 23.60
N SER A 506 -13.14 -11.33 24.38
CA SER A 506 -14.40 -11.85 23.86
C SER A 506 -15.21 -10.79 23.12
N GLN A 507 -15.27 -9.56 23.63
CA GLN A 507 -15.86 -8.41 22.94
C GLN A 507 -15.13 -8.13 21.60
N THR A 508 -13.79 -8.15 21.61
CA THR A 508 -13.00 -7.95 20.39
C THR A 508 -13.22 -9.10 19.39
N ALA A 509 -13.33 -10.34 19.87
CA ALA A 509 -13.65 -11.50 19.02
C ALA A 509 -15.05 -11.40 18.40
N ALA A 510 -16.06 -10.96 19.15
CA ALA A 510 -17.43 -10.79 18.66
C ALA A 510 -17.52 -9.68 17.59
N ALA A 511 -16.75 -8.60 17.71
CA ALA A 511 -16.72 -7.51 16.74
C ALA A 511 -15.85 -7.81 15.49
N ALA A 512 -15.06 -8.89 15.51
CA ALA A 512 -14.11 -9.22 14.46
C ALA A 512 -14.65 -10.30 13.49
N PRO A 513 -14.45 -10.14 12.17
CA PRO A 513 -14.59 -11.26 11.23
C PRO A 513 -13.74 -12.46 11.67
N ALA A 514 -14.32 -13.66 11.71
CA ALA A 514 -13.65 -14.89 12.17
C ALA A 514 -12.28 -15.16 11.50
N ALA A 515 -12.11 -14.72 10.25
CA ALA A 515 -10.86 -14.82 9.51
C ALA A 515 -9.70 -13.94 10.05
N LEU A 516 -10.00 -12.98 10.94
CA LEU A 516 -9.00 -12.18 11.67
C LEU A 516 -8.67 -12.77 13.06
N LEU A 517 -9.34 -13.84 13.49
CA LEU A 517 -9.11 -14.45 14.81
C LEU A 517 -8.22 -15.69 14.74
N LEU A 518 -8.33 -16.49 13.68
CA LEU A 518 -7.58 -17.75 13.59
C LEU A 518 -6.22 -17.54 12.92
N ASN A 519 -5.14 -17.72 13.69
CA ASN A 519 -3.76 -17.64 13.19
C ASN A 519 -3.33 -18.95 12.53
N ARG A 520 -2.81 -18.87 11.30
CA ARG A 520 -2.38 -20.03 10.51
C ARG A 520 -1.05 -19.78 9.82
N ASP A 521 -0.38 -20.84 9.39
CA ASP A 521 0.87 -20.75 8.62
C ASP A 521 0.70 -19.92 7.33
N GLU A 522 -0.35 -20.16 6.55
CA GLU A 522 -0.68 -19.36 5.34
C GLU A 522 -1.17 -17.94 5.64
N ARG A 523 -1.56 -17.65 6.89
CA ARG A 523 -2.19 -16.39 7.30
C ARG A 523 -1.73 -15.99 8.71
N PRO A 524 -0.55 -15.36 8.85
CA PRO A 524 0.07 -15.01 10.12
C PRO A 524 -0.59 -13.76 10.74
N ILE A 525 -1.82 -13.88 11.23
CA ILE A 525 -2.58 -12.74 11.77
C ILE A 525 -2.06 -12.26 13.12
N SER A 526 -1.51 -13.14 13.96
CA SER A 526 -0.88 -12.74 15.23
C SER A 526 0.38 -11.90 14.98
N LEU A 527 1.14 -12.19 13.92
CA LEU A 527 2.21 -11.31 13.44
C LEU A 527 1.69 -9.94 13.06
N PHE A 528 0.62 -9.87 12.28
CA PHE A 528 0.06 -8.58 11.87
C PHE A 528 -0.36 -7.72 13.07
N PHE A 529 -1.09 -8.28 14.05
CA PHE A 529 -1.46 -7.53 15.26
C PHE A 529 -0.25 -7.20 16.16
N SER A 530 0.77 -8.06 16.23
CA SER A 530 2.02 -7.77 16.94
C SER A 530 2.79 -6.62 16.29
N LEU A 531 2.80 -6.53 14.96
CA LEU A 531 3.40 -5.42 14.21
C LEU A 531 2.58 -4.13 14.38
N LEU A 532 1.25 -4.20 14.43
CA LEU A 532 0.42 -3.04 14.77
C LEU A 532 0.64 -2.58 16.22
N LEU A 533 0.83 -3.50 17.17
CA LEU A 533 1.19 -3.19 18.56
C LEU A 533 2.56 -2.51 18.64
N ALA A 534 3.56 -2.97 17.89
CA ALA A 534 4.86 -2.31 17.78
C ALA A 534 4.76 -0.91 17.16
N LEU A 535 3.90 -0.74 16.14
CA LEU A 535 3.61 0.57 15.55
C LEU A 535 2.87 1.50 16.52
N ARG A 536 1.97 0.97 17.35
CA ARG A 536 1.21 1.72 18.37
C ARG A 536 2.07 2.14 19.55
N ARG A 537 3.05 1.33 19.95
CA ARG A 537 4.09 1.72 20.95
C ARG A 537 4.94 2.91 20.47
N THR A 538 4.94 3.21 19.17
CA THR A 538 5.92 4.10 18.52
C THR A 538 5.28 5.25 17.74
N THR A 539 3.94 5.29 17.64
CA THR A 539 3.17 6.32 16.96
C THR A 539 1.83 6.57 17.68
N LEU A 540 1.30 7.80 17.59
CA LEU A 540 -0.03 8.14 18.14
C LEU A 540 -1.20 7.61 17.31
N LEU A 541 -0.93 6.95 16.17
CA LEU A 541 -1.95 6.32 15.33
C LEU A 541 -2.39 4.99 15.96
N SER A 542 -3.68 4.73 15.99
CA SER A 542 -4.21 3.38 16.18
C SER A 542 -4.77 2.94 14.84
N LEU A 543 -4.34 1.77 14.39
CA LEU A 543 -4.80 1.19 13.12
C LEU A 543 -5.62 -0.07 13.34
N ALA A 544 -5.56 -0.70 14.53
CA ALA A 544 -6.28 -1.93 14.84
C ALA A 544 -7.79 -1.82 14.55
N GLY A 545 -8.46 -0.76 15.02
CA GLY A 545 -9.88 -0.52 14.75
C GLY A 545 -10.23 -0.35 13.26
N THR A 546 -9.26 -0.02 12.40
CA THR A 546 -9.47 0.05 10.94
C THR A 546 -9.30 -1.31 10.25
N VAL A 547 -8.68 -2.30 10.90
CA VAL A 547 -8.42 -3.62 10.29
C VAL A 547 -9.70 -4.35 9.89
N PRO A 548 -10.76 -4.44 10.72
CA PRO A 548 -12.01 -5.10 10.30
C PRO A 548 -12.65 -4.45 9.08
N VAL A 549 -12.49 -3.12 8.92
CA VAL A 549 -12.94 -2.36 7.75
C VAL A 549 -12.12 -2.73 6.52
N LEU A 550 -10.78 -2.65 6.61
CA LEU A 550 -9.88 -2.98 5.52
C LEU A 550 -10.01 -4.45 5.08
N HIS A 551 -10.27 -5.35 6.02
CA HIS A 551 -10.55 -6.76 5.74
C HIS A 551 -11.91 -6.98 5.06
N ARG A 552 -12.99 -6.35 5.55
CA ARG A 552 -14.32 -6.40 4.91
C ARG A 552 -14.29 -5.82 3.48
N ALA A 553 -13.47 -4.79 3.26
CA ALA A 553 -13.20 -4.21 1.95
C ALA A 553 -12.41 -5.14 1.00
N GLY A 554 -11.60 -6.05 1.54
CA GLY A 554 -10.90 -7.09 0.82
C GLY A 554 -9.97 -6.59 -0.30
N ILE A 555 -9.88 -7.36 -1.39
CA ILE A 555 -8.95 -7.10 -2.50
C ILE A 555 -9.20 -5.75 -3.21
N TRP A 556 -10.40 -5.18 -3.10
CA TRP A 556 -10.79 -3.99 -3.87
C TRP A 556 -9.99 -2.73 -3.53
N ILE A 557 -9.52 -2.59 -2.29
CA ILE A 557 -8.63 -1.47 -1.89
C ILE A 557 -7.34 -1.45 -2.73
N ALA A 558 -6.76 -2.62 -3.00
CA ALA A 558 -5.56 -2.74 -3.82
C ALA A 558 -5.86 -2.83 -5.32
N ALA A 559 -6.98 -3.45 -5.71
CA ALA A 559 -7.34 -3.65 -7.11
C ALA A 559 -7.89 -2.39 -7.80
N CYS A 560 -8.74 -1.60 -7.14
CA CYS A 560 -9.37 -0.43 -7.74
C CYS A 560 -8.36 0.62 -8.26
N PRO A 561 -7.30 1.01 -7.53
CA PRO A 561 -6.25 1.90 -8.06
C PRO A 561 -5.60 1.38 -9.35
N ILE A 562 -5.37 0.07 -9.44
CA ILE A 562 -4.77 -0.58 -10.62
C ILE A 562 -5.74 -0.54 -11.81
N VAL A 563 -7.03 -0.82 -11.58
CA VAL A 563 -8.08 -0.74 -12.61
C VAL A 563 -8.28 0.70 -13.09
N ILE A 564 -8.43 1.67 -12.18
CA ILE A 564 -8.59 3.10 -12.48
C ILE A 564 -7.41 3.61 -13.33
N TYR A 565 -6.18 3.33 -12.90
CA TYR A 565 -5.00 3.69 -13.66
C TYR A 565 -4.94 2.96 -15.02
N GLY A 566 -5.32 1.68 -15.08
CA GLY A 566 -5.40 0.91 -16.32
C GLY A 566 -6.39 1.52 -17.34
N LEU A 567 -7.56 1.94 -16.89
CA LEU A 567 -8.58 2.62 -17.70
C LEU A 567 -8.09 4.00 -18.17
N LEU A 568 -7.53 4.83 -17.28
CA LEU A 568 -6.99 6.14 -17.65
C LEU A 568 -5.78 6.03 -18.59
N ARG A 569 -4.92 5.02 -18.40
CA ARG A 569 -3.84 4.66 -19.34
C ARG A 569 -4.41 4.27 -20.70
N LEU A 570 -5.46 3.45 -20.75
CA LEU A 570 -6.14 3.09 -22.00
C LEU A 570 -6.71 4.33 -22.71
N LEU A 571 -7.38 5.23 -21.99
CA LEU A 571 -7.89 6.49 -22.53
C LEU A 571 -6.76 7.39 -23.07
N TYR A 572 -5.65 7.54 -22.34
CA TYR A 572 -4.46 8.27 -22.80
C TYR A 572 -3.78 7.66 -24.05
N LEU A 573 -3.88 6.34 -24.20
CA LEU A 573 -3.37 5.60 -25.37
C LEU A 573 -4.29 5.74 -26.59
N LEU A 574 -5.62 5.75 -26.37
CA LEU A 574 -6.64 5.96 -27.39
C LEU A 574 -6.73 7.42 -27.86
N ALA A 575 -6.33 8.39 -27.04
CA ALA A 575 -6.46 9.82 -27.32
C ALA A 575 -5.72 10.28 -28.62
N PRO A 576 -6.44 10.76 -29.66
CA PRO A 576 -5.88 11.25 -30.91
C PRO A 576 -5.20 12.62 -30.74
N ARG A 577 -3.87 12.58 -30.70
CA ARG A 577 -2.98 13.75 -30.56
C ARG A 577 -2.99 14.63 -31.81
N GLY A 578 -3.79 15.69 -31.82
CA GLY A 578 -3.53 16.85 -32.70
C GLY A 578 -3.68 16.63 -34.20
N GLY A 579 -4.35 15.57 -34.62
CA GLY A 579 -4.58 15.25 -36.02
C GLY A 579 -4.59 13.74 -36.19
N ARG A 580 -3.73 13.30 -37.09
CA ARG A 580 -3.20 11.94 -37.24
C ARG A 580 -2.15 11.66 -36.09
N ALA A 581 -1.15 10.76 -36.17
CA ALA A 581 -0.07 10.52 -35.15
C ALA A 581 1.41 10.48 -35.70
N THR A 582 2.36 11.28 -35.14
CA THR A 582 3.79 11.37 -35.58
C THR A 582 4.67 10.26 -35.00
N ARG A 583 5.86 10.02 -35.61
CA ARG A 583 6.93 9.18 -35.02
C ARG A 583 7.21 9.56 -33.56
N GLU A 584 7.36 10.85 -33.26
CA GLU A 584 7.62 11.35 -31.90
C GLU A 584 6.45 11.15 -30.92
N SER A 585 5.20 11.27 -31.37
CA SER A 585 4.04 11.05 -30.49
C SER A 585 3.79 9.56 -30.20
N ILE A 586 4.00 8.71 -31.21
CA ILE A 586 3.94 7.25 -31.08
C ILE A 586 5.06 6.79 -30.15
N THR A 587 6.24 7.36 -30.27
CA THR A 587 7.36 7.04 -29.39
C THR A 587 7.24 7.63 -28.00
N ALA A 588 6.67 8.81 -27.80
CA ALA A 588 6.34 9.33 -26.47
C ALA A 588 5.30 8.43 -25.76
N ALA A 589 4.29 7.96 -26.49
CA ALA A 589 3.29 7.02 -25.97
C ALA A 589 3.85 5.59 -25.81
N ALA A 590 4.84 5.17 -26.59
CA ALA A 590 5.54 3.88 -26.42
C ALA A 590 6.60 3.94 -25.31
N ALA A 591 7.18 5.12 -25.06
CA ALA A 591 8.06 5.39 -23.93
C ALA A 591 7.25 5.44 -22.63
N PHE A 592 6.12 6.14 -22.57
CA PHE A 592 5.22 6.08 -21.41
C PHE A 592 4.77 4.63 -21.11
N ASP A 593 4.34 3.91 -22.14
CA ASP A 593 3.95 2.50 -22.04
C ASP A 593 5.11 1.57 -21.60
N GLY A 594 6.31 1.77 -22.14
CA GLY A 594 7.51 1.02 -21.76
C GLY A 594 8.04 1.37 -20.37
N ARG A 595 7.89 2.63 -19.93
CA ARG A 595 8.23 3.09 -18.58
C ARG A 595 7.33 2.44 -17.54
N PHE A 596 6.01 2.49 -17.74
CA PHE A 596 5.09 1.83 -16.82
C PHE A 596 5.24 0.31 -16.84
N LEU A 597 5.51 -0.31 -18.00
CA LEU A 597 5.80 -1.74 -18.08
C LEU A 597 6.96 -2.13 -17.14
N VAL A 598 8.11 -1.45 -17.25
CA VAL A 598 9.29 -1.75 -16.43
C VAL A 598 9.02 -1.48 -14.94
N PHE A 599 8.34 -0.38 -14.60
CA PHE A 599 7.92 -0.11 -13.23
C PHE A 599 7.01 -1.20 -12.65
N ALA A 600 5.98 -1.62 -13.39
CA ALA A 600 5.05 -2.65 -12.97
C ALA A 600 5.72 -4.03 -12.84
N THR A 601 6.72 -4.33 -13.66
CA THR A 601 7.46 -5.61 -13.61
C THR A 601 8.52 -5.63 -12.51
N GLY A 602 9.18 -4.50 -12.22
CA GLY A 602 10.05 -4.36 -11.05
C GLY A 602 9.25 -4.48 -9.74
N LEU A 603 8.08 -3.84 -9.68
CA LEU A 603 7.14 -3.96 -8.55
C LEU A 603 6.70 -5.42 -8.34
N ALA A 604 6.15 -6.05 -9.39
CA ALA A 604 5.71 -7.44 -9.30
C ALA A 604 6.88 -8.40 -9.00
N GLY A 605 8.06 -8.16 -9.57
CA GLY A 605 9.25 -8.96 -9.32
C GLY A 605 9.70 -8.92 -7.87
N MET A 606 9.85 -7.73 -7.29
CA MET A 606 10.26 -7.60 -5.88
C MET A 606 9.17 -8.11 -4.92
N SER A 607 7.89 -7.83 -5.21
CA SER A 607 6.79 -8.38 -4.41
C SER A 607 6.72 -9.91 -4.48
N LEU A 608 6.94 -10.53 -5.65
CA LEU A 608 7.02 -11.99 -5.78
C LEU A 608 8.24 -12.56 -5.04
N SER A 609 9.39 -11.88 -5.10
CA SER A 609 10.56 -12.27 -4.31
C SER A 609 10.27 -12.22 -2.81
N ILE A 610 9.57 -11.20 -2.30
CA ILE A 610 9.18 -11.13 -0.89
C ILE A 610 8.13 -12.18 -0.52
N VAL A 611 7.13 -12.44 -1.38
CA VAL A 611 6.17 -13.55 -1.18
C VAL A 611 6.90 -14.89 -1.07
N LEU A 612 7.87 -15.15 -1.96
CA LEU A 612 8.68 -16.37 -1.92
C LEU A 612 9.61 -16.41 -0.71
N MET A 613 10.17 -15.28 -0.27
CA MET A 613 10.96 -15.17 0.95
C MET A 613 10.10 -15.46 2.18
N PHE A 614 8.88 -14.93 2.25
CA PHE A 614 7.90 -15.23 3.30
C PHE A 614 7.53 -16.71 3.33
N GLN A 615 7.18 -17.32 2.18
CA GLN A 615 6.90 -18.76 2.09
C GLN A 615 8.14 -19.62 2.45
N TYR A 616 9.34 -19.18 2.07
CA TYR A 616 10.59 -19.85 2.43
C TYR A 616 10.87 -19.76 3.93
N GLN A 617 10.66 -18.59 4.54
CA GLN A 617 10.76 -18.39 5.99
C GLN A 617 9.76 -19.28 6.71
N ALA A 618 8.50 -19.25 6.27
CA ALA A 618 7.38 -20.07 6.78
C ALA A 618 7.74 -21.56 6.86
N ARG A 619 8.60 -22.05 5.96
CA ARG A 619 8.97 -23.46 5.88
C ARG A 619 10.34 -23.83 6.46
N PHE A 620 11.35 -23.00 6.29
CA PHE A 620 12.76 -23.34 6.58
C PHE A 620 13.42 -22.48 7.67
N GLY A 621 12.71 -21.49 8.23
CA GLY A 621 13.22 -20.64 9.31
C GLY A 621 13.87 -19.34 8.81
N SER A 622 15.11 -19.05 9.24
CA SER A 622 15.76 -17.76 8.97
C SER A 622 16.35 -17.64 7.55
N LEU A 623 16.26 -16.46 6.95
CA LEU A 623 16.95 -16.08 5.71
C LEU A 623 18.39 -15.62 5.90
N PHE A 624 18.87 -15.47 7.15
CA PHE A 624 20.08 -14.72 7.47
C PHE A 624 21.35 -15.24 6.77
N LEU A 625 21.44 -16.55 6.54
CA LEU A 625 22.50 -17.16 5.74
C LEU A 625 22.13 -17.26 4.24
N ASP A 626 20.89 -17.66 3.92
CA ASP A 626 20.46 -17.98 2.56
C ASP A 626 20.14 -16.76 1.68
N ILE A 627 20.05 -15.54 2.23
CA ILE A 627 19.71 -14.32 1.48
C ILE A 627 20.66 -14.07 0.28
N GLY A 628 21.96 -14.27 0.44
CA GLY A 628 22.94 -14.11 -0.64
C GLY A 628 22.73 -15.11 -1.79
N LEU A 629 22.29 -16.33 -1.47
CA LEU A 629 21.93 -17.36 -2.44
C LEU A 629 20.59 -17.05 -3.12
N ILE A 630 19.58 -16.61 -2.36
CA ILE A 630 18.26 -16.23 -2.90
C ILE A 630 18.39 -15.06 -3.88
N SER A 631 19.08 -13.99 -3.49
CA SER A 631 19.35 -12.85 -4.38
C SER A 631 20.21 -13.26 -5.59
N SER A 632 21.17 -14.17 -5.41
CA SER A 632 21.96 -14.73 -6.51
C SER A 632 21.10 -15.47 -7.54
N LEU A 633 20.20 -16.36 -7.10
CA LEU A 633 19.30 -17.13 -7.96
C LEU A 633 18.34 -16.23 -8.76
N PHE A 634 17.80 -15.19 -8.12
CA PHE A 634 17.02 -14.15 -8.81
C PHE A 634 17.87 -13.40 -9.87
N MET A 635 19.12 -13.05 -9.56
CA MET A 635 20.03 -12.37 -10.49
C MET A 635 20.43 -13.27 -11.68
N PHE A 636 20.60 -14.57 -11.46
CA PHE A 636 20.78 -15.55 -12.54
C PHE A 636 19.57 -15.62 -13.47
N GLY A 637 18.36 -15.64 -12.90
CA GLY A 637 17.12 -15.53 -13.65
C GLY A 637 17.12 -14.25 -14.51
N SER A 638 17.40 -13.11 -13.90
CA SER A 638 17.45 -11.80 -14.58
C SER A 638 18.43 -11.77 -15.76
N PHE A 639 19.63 -12.34 -15.58
CA PHE A 639 20.60 -12.53 -16.65
C PHE A 639 20.04 -13.41 -17.79
N ALA A 640 19.47 -14.58 -17.45
CA ALA A 640 18.95 -15.54 -18.42
C ALA A 640 17.77 -14.98 -19.23
N GLY A 641 16.82 -14.31 -18.56
CA GLY A 641 15.68 -13.65 -19.20
C GLY A 641 16.10 -12.51 -20.14
N SER A 642 17.02 -11.66 -19.70
CA SER A 642 17.54 -10.55 -20.51
C SER A 642 18.31 -11.06 -21.74
N MET A 643 19.14 -12.10 -21.57
CA MET A 643 19.82 -12.78 -22.67
C MET A 643 18.85 -13.41 -23.68
N LEU A 644 17.78 -14.07 -23.20
CA LEU A 644 16.75 -14.68 -24.05
C LEU A 644 16.04 -13.61 -24.88
N THR A 645 15.54 -12.54 -24.25
CA THR A 645 14.87 -11.44 -24.95
C THR A 645 15.80 -10.74 -25.94
N GLU A 646 17.07 -10.46 -25.60
CA GLU A 646 17.99 -9.80 -26.53
C GLU A 646 18.25 -10.66 -27.78
N ARG A 647 18.41 -11.99 -27.62
CA ARG A 647 18.51 -12.95 -28.73
C ARG A 647 17.24 -12.97 -29.59
N LEU A 648 16.06 -12.92 -28.99
CA LEU A 648 14.77 -12.90 -29.70
C LEU A 648 14.52 -11.57 -30.43
N LEU A 649 14.87 -10.43 -29.83
CA LEU A 649 14.77 -9.11 -30.46
C LEU A 649 15.65 -8.98 -31.71
N ARG A 650 16.82 -9.65 -31.73
CA ARG A 650 17.70 -9.71 -32.91
C ARG A 650 17.11 -10.53 -34.07
N ARG A 651 16.21 -11.49 -33.81
CA ARG A 651 15.61 -12.40 -34.82
C ARG A 651 14.32 -11.85 -35.45
N GLY A 652 14.48 -11.04 -36.51
CA GLY A 652 13.40 -10.68 -37.46
C GLY A 652 12.33 -9.72 -36.92
N SER A 653 11.35 -9.35 -37.77
CA SER A 653 10.30 -8.36 -37.44
C SER A 653 8.98 -8.98 -36.95
N GLY A 654 8.54 -10.11 -37.54
CA GLY A 654 7.27 -10.75 -37.19
C GLY A 654 7.21 -11.24 -35.73
N ARG A 655 8.28 -11.90 -35.27
CA ARG A 655 8.39 -12.44 -33.91
C ARG A 655 8.35 -11.37 -32.81
N ARG A 656 8.66 -10.10 -33.14
CA ARG A 656 8.65 -8.96 -32.19
C ARG A 656 7.25 -8.54 -31.73
N ARG A 657 6.18 -8.85 -32.49
CA ARG A 657 4.80 -8.49 -32.10
C ARG A 657 4.24 -9.40 -31.01
N GLY A 658 4.51 -10.71 -31.09
CA GLY A 658 4.08 -11.69 -30.09
C GLY A 658 4.96 -11.77 -28.84
N LEU A 659 6.18 -11.20 -28.88
CA LEU A 659 7.15 -11.30 -27.79
C LEU A 659 6.62 -10.74 -26.45
N LEU A 660 6.09 -9.51 -26.43
CA LEU A 660 5.61 -8.90 -25.18
C LEU A 660 4.41 -9.63 -24.57
N PRO A 661 3.34 -9.97 -25.33
CA PRO A 661 2.29 -10.84 -24.80
C PRO A 661 2.81 -12.18 -24.25
N GLY A 662 3.76 -12.84 -24.96
CA GLY A 662 4.36 -14.08 -24.49
C GLY A 662 5.13 -13.94 -23.17
N CYS A 663 5.89 -12.85 -22.98
CA CYS A 663 6.56 -12.55 -21.71
C CYS A 663 5.56 -12.30 -20.57
N LEU A 664 4.47 -11.57 -20.85
CA LEU A 664 3.42 -11.29 -19.87
C LEU A 664 2.67 -12.57 -19.47
N SER A 665 2.33 -13.44 -20.43
CA SER A 665 1.73 -14.75 -20.16
C SER A 665 2.67 -15.65 -19.34
N LEU A 666 3.97 -15.68 -19.65
CA LEU A 666 4.94 -16.44 -18.86
C LEU A 666 5.06 -15.94 -17.42
N ASN A 667 4.98 -14.62 -17.20
CA ASN A 667 4.97 -14.04 -15.85
C ASN A 667 3.71 -14.42 -15.07
N LEU A 668 2.54 -14.46 -15.72
CA LEU A 668 1.31 -14.97 -15.11
C LEU A 668 1.39 -16.48 -14.79
N VAL A 669 2.08 -17.28 -15.63
CA VAL A 669 2.35 -18.69 -15.33
C VAL A 669 3.28 -18.83 -14.12
N VAL A 670 4.37 -18.08 -14.05
CA VAL A 670 5.27 -18.10 -12.87
C VAL A 670 4.54 -17.69 -11.60
N LEU A 671 3.70 -16.65 -11.66
CA LEU A 671 2.85 -16.24 -10.55
C LEU A 671 1.89 -17.37 -10.12
N GLY A 672 1.28 -18.08 -11.08
CA GLY A 672 0.47 -19.27 -10.82
C GLY A 672 1.26 -20.43 -10.19
N LEU A 673 2.53 -20.61 -10.54
CA LEU A 673 3.41 -21.61 -9.92
C LEU A 673 3.83 -21.22 -8.49
N VAL A 674 4.02 -19.93 -8.20
CA VAL A 674 4.23 -19.43 -6.82
C VAL A 674 2.96 -19.60 -5.98
N ALA A 675 1.78 -19.47 -6.59
CA ALA A 675 0.50 -19.75 -5.93
C ALA A 675 0.30 -21.25 -5.65
N ALA A 676 0.69 -22.12 -6.59
CA ALA A 676 0.51 -23.57 -6.51
C ALA A 676 1.64 -24.32 -5.79
N VAL A 677 2.62 -23.64 -5.19
CA VAL A 677 3.71 -24.29 -4.45
C VAL A 677 3.15 -24.87 -3.14
N SER A 678 3.34 -26.16 -2.91
CA SER A 678 2.83 -26.82 -1.70
C SER A 678 3.77 -26.65 -0.51
N GLU A 679 3.23 -26.75 0.71
CA GLU A 679 4.00 -26.74 1.97
C GLU A 679 5.09 -27.83 2.01
N GLY A 680 4.87 -28.95 1.31
CA GLY A 680 5.83 -30.04 1.16
C GLY A 680 6.97 -29.77 0.15
N ALA A 681 7.01 -28.62 -0.51
CA ALA A 681 7.99 -28.36 -1.57
C ALA A 681 9.45 -28.28 -1.05
N PRO A 682 10.41 -28.98 -1.68
CA PRO A 682 11.80 -28.95 -1.26
C PRO A 682 12.48 -27.62 -1.60
N ARG A 683 13.61 -27.30 -0.95
CA ARG A 683 14.42 -26.09 -1.21
C ARG A 683 14.75 -25.89 -2.71
N ALA A 684 14.91 -26.98 -3.47
CA ALA A 684 15.15 -26.94 -4.92
C ALA A 684 13.98 -26.34 -5.73
N ALA A 685 12.73 -26.54 -5.28
CA ALA A 685 11.56 -25.95 -5.92
C ALA A 685 11.53 -24.42 -5.72
N TYR A 686 11.77 -23.96 -4.48
CA TYR A 686 11.94 -22.53 -4.18
C TYR A 686 13.08 -21.90 -4.98
N ALA A 687 14.22 -22.58 -5.11
CA ALA A 687 15.33 -22.11 -5.94
C ALA A 687 14.93 -21.92 -7.42
N ALA A 688 14.16 -22.87 -7.97
CA ALA A 688 13.62 -22.76 -9.33
C ALA A 688 12.60 -21.60 -9.47
N LEU A 689 11.77 -21.36 -8.45
CA LEU A 689 10.83 -20.23 -8.43
C LEU A 689 11.55 -18.87 -8.38
N PHE A 690 12.59 -18.71 -7.54
CA PHE A 690 13.40 -17.48 -7.53
C PHE A 690 14.08 -17.21 -8.89
N VAL A 691 14.62 -18.25 -9.54
CA VAL A 691 15.13 -18.14 -10.92
C VAL A 691 14.02 -17.77 -11.90
N GLY A 692 12.80 -18.33 -11.75
CA GLY A 692 11.64 -18.04 -12.58
C GLY A 692 11.15 -16.58 -12.46
N VAL A 693 11.05 -16.05 -11.24
CA VAL A 693 10.69 -14.66 -10.98
C VAL A 693 11.76 -13.71 -11.52
N GLY A 694 13.04 -13.99 -11.28
CA GLY A 694 14.16 -13.24 -11.85
C GLY A 694 14.15 -13.25 -13.38
N LEU A 695 13.89 -14.42 -13.99
CA LEU A 695 13.74 -14.56 -15.44
C LEU A 695 12.62 -13.66 -15.96
N CYS A 696 11.48 -13.63 -15.28
CA CYS A 696 10.36 -12.76 -15.65
C CYS A 696 10.78 -11.29 -15.65
N VAL A 697 11.43 -10.78 -14.60
CA VAL A 697 11.95 -9.39 -14.57
C VAL A 697 12.94 -9.13 -15.71
N GLY A 698 13.94 -10.01 -15.88
CA GLY A 698 14.97 -9.90 -16.90
C GLY A 698 14.43 -9.84 -18.34
N LEU A 699 13.30 -10.51 -18.63
CA LEU A 699 12.69 -10.49 -19.97
C LEU A 699 12.31 -9.08 -20.44
N TYR A 700 11.93 -8.17 -19.52
CA TYR A 700 11.38 -6.86 -19.89
C TYR A 700 12.44 -5.79 -20.14
N PHE A 701 13.61 -5.86 -19.49
CA PHE A 701 14.64 -4.82 -19.58
C PHE A 701 15.09 -4.55 -21.04
N PRO A 702 15.37 -5.56 -21.89
CA PRO A 702 15.72 -5.32 -23.29
C PRO A 702 14.53 -4.83 -24.14
N ILE A 703 13.29 -5.18 -23.79
CA ILE A 703 12.07 -4.67 -24.46
C ILE A 703 11.93 -3.16 -24.16
N GLY A 704 12.12 -2.77 -22.90
CA GLY A 704 12.18 -1.38 -22.47
C GLY A 704 13.27 -0.61 -23.20
N ALA A 705 14.51 -1.11 -23.21
CA ALA A 705 15.64 -0.50 -23.91
C ALA A 705 15.37 -0.32 -25.42
N ALA A 706 14.81 -1.33 -26.09
CA ALA A 706 14.45 -1.23 -27.50
C ALA A 706 13.36 -0.18 -27.75
N ARG A 707 12.35 -0.06 -26.86
CA ARG A 707 11.28 0.95 -26.95
C ARG A 707 11.78 2.37 -26.70
N LEU A 708 12.65 2.58 -25.72
CA LEU A 708 13.23 3.90 -25.40
C LEU A 708 14.24 4.34 -26.47
N ARG A 709 15.05 3.42 -27.03
CA ARG A 709 15.92 3.70 -28.18
C ARG A 709 15.11 4.02 -29.43
N ALA A 710 14.03 3.29 -29.71
CA ALA A 710 13.09 3.63 -30.77
C ALA A 710 12.46 5.02 -30.56
N ALA A 711 12.38 5.49 -29.32
CA ALA A 711 11.93 6.81 -28.93
C ALA A 711 12.99 7.94 -29.00
N GLY A 712 14.18 7.66 -29.53
CA GLY A 712 15.21 8.69 -29.72
C GLY A 712 15.90 9.14 -28.42
N GLN A 713 15.77 8.39 -27.33
CA GLN A 713 16.55 8.64 -26.13
C GLN A 713 17.99 8.14 -26.31
N SER A 714 18.96 8.91 -25.80
CA SER A 714 20.36 8.48 -25.74
C SER A 714 20.51 7.26 -24.79
N PRO A 715 21.55 6.42 -24.95
CA PRO A 715 21.77 5.25 -24.09
C PRO A 715 21.86 5.59 -22.61
N ALA A 716 22.47 6.73 -22.25
CA ALA A 716 22.50 7.24 -20.88
C ALA A 716 21.09 7.59 -20.34
N ALA A 717 20.28 8.28 -21.15
CA ALA A 717 18.92 8.66 -20.74
C ALA A 717 17.96 7.45 -20.70
N ALA A 718 18.14 6.49 -21.62
CA ALA A 718 17.40 5.25 -21.65
C ALA A 718 17.79 4.33 -20.49
N GLY A 719 19.09 4.13 -20.25
CA GLY A 719 19.61 3.37 -19.11
C GLY A 719 19.12 3.94 -17.78
N ALA A 720 19.32 5.24 -17.54
CA ALA A 720 18.81 5.91 -16.35
C ALA A 720 17.29 5.78 -16.18
N SER A 721 16.52 5.84 -17.28
CA SER A 721 15.06 5.70 -17.20
C SER A 721 14.62 4.27 -16.87
N LEU A 722 15.33 3.25 -17.36
CA LEU A 722 15.02 1.85 -17.05
C LEU A 722 15.39 1.54 -15.61
N GLU A 723 16.63 1.89 -15.23
CA GLU A 723 17.19 1.64 -13.91
C GLU A 723 16.35 2.29 -12.81
N MET A 724 16.01 3.58 -12.98
CA MET A 724 15.12 4.31 -12.09
C MET A 724 13.75 3.64 -11.93
N LEU A 725 13.16 3.14 -13.03
CA LEU A 725 11.79 2.62 -12.98
C LEU A 725 11.72 1.18 -12.50
N ASP A 726 12.69 0.35 -12.83
CA ASP A 726 12.78 -1.02 -12.33
C ASP A 726 12.98 -1.00 -10.80
N HIS A 727 13.92 -0.17 -10.35
CA HIS A 727 14.23 -0.01 -8.93
C HIS A 727 13.15 0.75 -8.14
N TRP A 728 12.55 1.83 -8.66
CA TRP A 728 11.40 2.46 -7.98
C TRP A 728 10.15 1.59 -8.00
N GLY A 729 9.97 0.78 -9.04
CA GLY A 729 8.97 -0.28 -9.08
C GLY A 729 9.22 -1.27 -7.95
N GLY A 730 10.42 -1.85 -7.90
CA GLY A 730 10.84 -2.78 -6.85
C GLY A 730 10.77 -2.19 -5.44
N ALA A 731 11.12 -0.92 -5.25
CA ALA A 731 10.98 -0.21 -3.98
C ALA A 731 9.52 -0.11 -3.53
N ALA A 732 8.62 0.29 -4.44
CA ALA A 732 7.19 0.31 -4.18
C ALA A 732 6.64 -1.10 -3.91
N GLY A 733 7.16 -2.12 -4.61
CA GLY A 733 6.83 -3.53 -4.37
C GLY A 733 7.27 -4.00 -2.99
N ALA A 734 8.49 -3.67 -2.59
CA ALA A 734 9.06 -4.04 -1.30
C ALA A 734 8.26 -3.46 -0.12
N LEU A 735 7.97 -2.16 -0.18
CA LEU A 735 7.20 -1.47 0.86
C LEU A 735 5.73 -1.93 0.86
N ALA A 736 5.08 -2.01 -0.30
CA ALA A 736 3.67 -2.41 -0.37
C ALA A 736 3.45 -3.87 0.04
N SER A 737 4.28 -4.81 -0.42
CA SER A 737 4.13 -6.22 -0.06
C SER A 737 4.52 -6.49 1.40
N GLY A 738 5.67 -5.99 1.85
CA GLY A 738 6.20 -6.27 3.19
C GLY A 738 5.42 -5.59 4.33
N TRP A 739 4.82 -4.41 4.11
CA TRP A 739 4.09 -3.70 5.17
C TRP A 739 2.57 -3.85 5.11
N LEU A 740 1.98 -4.05 3.92
CA LEU A 740 0.52 -3.93 3.74
C LEU A 740 -0.11 -5.17 3.09
N LEU A 741 0.33 -5.57 1.89
CA LEU A 741 -0.39 -6.59 1.12
C LEU A 741 -0.30 -7.97 1.79
N LEU A 742 0.91 -8.43 2.16
CA LEU A 742 1.06 -9.74 2.80
C LEU A 742 0.39 -9.83 4.17
N PRO A 743 0.58 -8.86 5.10
CA PRO A 743 -0.03 -8.97 6.42
C PRO A 743 -1.57 -8.82 6.42
N LEU A 744 -2.13 -8.02 5.50
CA LEU A 744 -3.56 -7.69 5.49
C LEU A 744 -4.40 -8.56 4.55
N LEU A 745 -3.87 -8.90 3.37
CA LEU A 745 -4.58 -9.68 2.34
C LEU A 745 -4.11 -11.14 2.28
N GLY A 746 -2.97 -11.47 2.90
CA GLY A 746 -2.34 -12.78 2.79
C GLY A 746 -1.76 -13.06 1.39
N THR A 747 -1.16 -14.22 1.22
CA THR A 747 -0.42 -14.60 0.00
C THR A 747 -1.31 -14.64 -1.24
N TRP A 748 -2.43 -15.36 -1.19
CA TRP A 748 -3.31 -15.59 -2.35
C TRP A 748 -3.87 -14.31 -2.98
N LEU A 749 -4.43 -13.41 -2.15
CA LEU A 749 -4.96 -12.13 -2.64
C LEU A 749 -3.85 -11.18 -3.09
N THR A 750 -2.69 -11.19 -2.43
CA THR A 750 -1.49 -10.45 -2.88
C THR A 750 -1.08 -10.90 -4.30
N LEU A 751 -1.01 -12.20 -4.55
CA LEU A 751 -0.73 -12.75 -5.88
C LEU A 751 -1.81 -12.33 -6.90
N GLY A 752 -3.09 -12.29 -6.51
CA GLY A 752 -4.18 -11.75 -7.34
C GLY A 752 -3.99 -10.28 -7.74
N VAL A 753 -3.56 -9.43 -6.79
CA VAL A 753 -3.24 -8.00 -7.04
C VAL A 753 -2.06 -7.87 -8.01
N LEU A 754 -1.01 -8.69 -7.86
CA LEU A 754 0.14 -8.70 -8.77
C LEU A 754 -0.25 -9.21 -10.17
N ALA A 755 -1.11 -10.22 -10.26
CA ALA A 755 -1.63 -10.74 -11.54
C ALA A 755 -2.44 -9.66 -12.27
N LEU A 756 -3.25 -8.88 -11.56
CA LEU A 756 -3.98 -7.74 -12.11
C LEU A 756 -3.02 -6.64 -12.62
N LEU A 757 -2.00 -6.29 -11.84
CA LEU A 757 -0.98 -5.29 -12.23
C LEU A 757 -0.24 -5.69 -13.52
N ILE A 758 0.14 -6.95 -13.65
CA ILE A 758 0.73 -7.51 -14.87
C ILE A 758 -0.31 -7.55 -16.01
N GLY A 759 -1.55 -7.97 -15.72
CA GLY A 759 -2.65 -8.05 -16.68
C GLY A 759 -3.00 -6.72 -17.35
N VAL A 760 -2.94 -5.60 -16.62
CA VAL A 760 -3.14 -4.24 -17.17
C VAL A 760 -2.12 -3.89 -18.28
N ASN A 761 -0.98 -4.60 -18.37
CA ASN A 761 -0.01 -4.44 -19.47
C ASN A 761 -0.36 -5.21 -20.75
N LEU A 762 -1.36 -6.11 -20.74
CA LEU A 762 -1.84 -6.84 -21.94
C LEU A 762 -2.77 -6.00 -22.83
N VAL A 763 -3.52 -5.05 -22.26
CA VAL A 763 -4.51 -4.25 -23.00
C VAL A 763 -3.85 -3.32 -24.05
N PRO A 764 -2.77 -2.57 -23.75
CA PRO A 764 -2.11 -1.70 -24.73
C PRO A 764 -1.60 -2.39 -26.02
N PRO A 765 -0.90 -3.55 -25.99
CA PRO A 765 -0.47 -4.22 -27.21
C PRO A 765 -1.64 -4.80 -28.04
N ALA A 766 -2.72 -5.26 -27.40
CA ALA A 766 -3.92 -5.72 -28.12
C ALA A 766 -4.59 -4.59 -28.92
N VAL A 767 -4.81 -3.43 -28.28
CA VAL A 767 -5.45 -2.25 -28.90
C VAL A 767 -4.58 -1.62 -30.00
N ARG A 768 -3.24 -1.67 -29.86
CA ARG A 768 -2.28 -1.08 -30.81
C ARG A 768 -2.05 -1.89 -32.09
N ALA A 769 -2.75 -3.01 -32.31
CA ALA A 769 -2.62 -3.81 -33.53
C ALA A 769 -3.03 -3.07 -34.82
N ARG A 770 -3.78 -1.96 -34.73
CA ARG A 770 -4.18 -1.11 -35.87
C ARG A 770 -3.34 0.19 -35.90
N PRO A 771 -2.47 0.42 -36.92
CA PRO A 771 -1.58 1.58 -36.95
C PRO A 771 -2.30 2.90 -37.33
N PRO A 772 -2.18 3.99 -36.54
CA PRO A 772 -2.75 5.30 -36.90
C PRO A 772 -1.90 6.06 -37.95
N ARG A 773 -2.56 6.76 -38.90
CA ARG A 773 -1.95 7.56 -39.99
C ARG A 773 -1.34 8.89 -39.45
N ARG A 774 -0.46 9.63 -40.19
CA ARG A 774 0.52 10.76 -39.83
C ARG A 774 0.13 12.32 -39.83
N PRO A 775 0.57 13.20 -38.88
CA PRO A 775 0.27 14.65 -38.70
C PRO A 775 1.53 15.55 -38.50
N ALA A 776 1.35 16.76 -37.97
CA ALA A 776 2.37 17.67 -37.43
C ALA A 776 2.81 17.36 -35.96
N GLY A 777 3.96 17.89 -35.54
CA GLY A 777 4.61 17.61 -34.25
C GLY A 777 3.97 18.27 -33.02
N ALA A 778 4.13 17.65 -31.85
CA ALA A 778 3.75 18.18 -30.54
C ALA A 778 5.00 18.60 -29.77
N ASP A 779 5.00 19.79 -29.18
CA ASP A 779 6.14 20.37 -28.46
C ASP A 779 6.35 19.77 -27.05
N GLY A 780 7.38 20.24 -26.34
CA GLY A 780 7.80 19.69 -25.05
C GLY A 780 6.79 19.83 -23.91
N PHE A 781 5.87 20.81 -23.97
CA PHE A 781 4.93 21.08 -22.88
C PHE A 781 3.77 20.07 -22.86
N ASP A 782 3.18 19.77 -24.03
CA ASP A 782 2.11 18.74 -24.12
C ASP A 782 2.63 17.34 -23.72
N ARG A 783 3.94 17.09 -23.90
CA ARG A 783 4.60 15.84 -23.45
C ARG A 783 4.66 15.68 -21.93
N LEU A 784 4.59 16.76 -21.17
CA LEU A 784 4.64 16.76 -19.69
C LEU A 784 3.23 16.82 -19.09
N VAL A 785 2.46 17.84 -19.48
CA VAL A 785 1.20 18.19 -18.81
C VAL A 785 0.11 17.15 -19.06
N ARG A 786 0.03 16.58 -20.27
CA ARG A 786 -1.00 15.59 -20.58
C ARG A 786 -0.83 14.30 -19.74
N PRO A 787 0.34 13.64 -19.68
CA PRO A 787 0.56 12.53 -18.74
C PRO A 787 0.31 12.91 -17.28
N ALA A 788 0.77 14.09 -16.83
CA ALA A 788 0.56 14.55 -15.46
C ALA A 788 -0.94 14.69 -15.12
N GLY A 789 -1.76 15.24 -16.01
CA GLY A 789 -3.21 15.39 -15.81
C GLY A 789 -3.94 14.05 -15.65
N TYR A 790 -3.63 13.04 -16.48
CA TYR A 790 -4.21 11.70 -16.31
C TYR A 790 -3.70 11.00 -15.04
N TRP A 791 -2.43 11.20 -14.66
CA TRP A 791 -1.87 10.62 -13.43
C TRP A 791 -2.50 11.25 -12.17
N LEU A 792 -2.62 12.58 -12.14
CA LEU A 792 -3.27 13.33 -11.05
C LEU A 792 -4.74 12.92 -10.87
N LEU A 793 -5.51 12.81 -11.97
CA LEU A 793 -6.88 12.29 -11.92
C LEU A 793 -6.92 10.84 -11.42
N GLY A 794 -5.98 10.00 -11.85
CA GLY A 794 -5.91 8.60 -11.41
C GLY A 794 -5.59 8.45 -9.93
N ALA A 795 -4.64 9.23 -9.41
CA ALA A 795 -4.31 9.26 -7.99
C ALA A 795 -5.52 9.74 -7.16
N ALA A 796 -6.16 10.83 -7.57
CA ALA A 796 -7.31 11.38 -6.86
C ALA A 796 -8.52 10.43 -6.87
N ALA A 797 -8.85 9.85 -8.04
CA ALA A 797 -9.89 8.84 -8.15
C ALA A 797 -9.57 7.56 -7.35
N SER A 798 -8.29 7.19 -7.20
CA SER A 798 -7.87 6.06 -6.37
C SER A 798 -8.08 6.32 -4.88
N VAL A 799 -7.76 7.53 -4.39
CA VAL A 799 -8.04 7.96 -3.01
C VAL A 799 -9.55 7.95 -2.73
N LEU A 800 -10.35 8.53 -3.65
CA LEU A 800 -11.80 8.53 -3.53
C LEU A 800 -12.37 7.10 -3.55
N ALA A 801 -11.91 6.23 -4.46
CA ALA A 801 -12.35 4.83 -4.51
C ALA A 801 -11.99 4.07 -3.22
N ALA A 802 -10.75 4.20 -2.73
CA ALA A 802 -10.34 3.58 -1.46
C ALA A 802 -11.20 4.06 -0.29
N SER A 803 -11.52 5.36 -0.24
CA SER A 803 -12.45 5.93 0.74
C SER A 803 -13.88 5.40 0.61
N GLN A 804 -14.42 5.29 -0.61
CA GLN A 804 -15.77 4.72 -0.83
C GLN A 804 -15.83 3.25 -0.42
N ILE A 805 -14.80 2.46 -0.74
CA ILE A 805 -14.71 1.05 -0.33
C ILE A 805 -14.58 0.94 1.20
N ALA A 806 -13.70 1.74 1.82
CA ALA A 806 -13.54 1.76 3.26
C ALA A 806 -14.84 2.20 3.96
N ALA A 807 -15.57 3.20 3.44
CA ALA A 807 -16.83 3.63 4.01
C ALA A 807 -17.97 2.63 3.78
N ALA A 808 -18.00 1.92 2.66
CA ALA A 808 -18.95 0.82 2.43
C ALA A 808 -18.65 -0.39 3.34
N ALA A 809 -17.38 -0.64 3.67
CA ALA A 809 -16.95 -1.67 4.60
C ALA A 809 -17.00 -1.25 6.07
N ALA A 810 -17.01 0.06 6.37
CA ALA A 810 -17.13 0.62 7.72
C ALA A 810 -18.56 0.99 8.09
N ALA A 811 -19.43 1.18 7.10
CA ALA A 811 -20.85 1.29 7.34
C ALA A 811 -21.29 0.03 8.10
N GLY A 812 -21.80 0.24 9.31
CA GLY A 812 -22.84 -0.61 9.85
C GLY A 812 -24.03 -0.67 8.89
N THR A 813 -24.97 -1.55 9.16
CA THR A 813 -26.23 -1.54 8.39
C THR A 813 -26.85 -0.13 8.46
N GLU A 814 -27.57 0.28 7.42
CA GLU A 814 -28.29 1.57 7.40
C GLU A 814 -29.10 1.79 8.68
N GLU A 815 -29.63 0.68 9.18
CA GLU A 815 -30.30 0.46 10.45
C GLU A 815 -29.55 1.03 11.67
N GLU A 816 -28.22 0.89 11.78
CA GLU A 816 -27.45 1.45 12.90
C GLU A 816 -27.54 2.99 12.93
N ARG A 817 -27.49 3.64 11.76
CA ARG A 817 -27.64 5.11 11.69
C ARG A 817 -29.08 5.55 11.90
N VAL A 818 -30.05 4.75 11.48
CA VAL A 818 -31.46 4.99 11.78
C VAL A 818 -31.75 4.79 13.27
N LEU A 819 -31.07 3.85 13.94
CA LEU A 819 -31.13 3.64 15.39
C LEU A 819 -30.46 4.78 16.17
N GLU A 820 -29.28 5.26 15.75
CA GLU A 820 -28.67 6.48 16.32
C GLU A 820 -29.59 7.70 16.16
N ALA A 821 -30.17 7.88 14.97
CA ALA A 821 -31.16 8.93 14.74
C ALA A 821 -32.41 8.72 15.61
N ALA A 822 -32.92 7.49 15.76
CA ALA A 822 -34.08 7.17 16.60
C ALA A 822 -33.83 7.54 18.07
N ARG A 823 -32.68 7.14 18.63
CA ARG A 823 -32.26 7.54 19.99
C ARG A 823 -32.18 9.06 20.12
N ALA A 824 -31.60 9.74 19.13
CA ALA A 824 -31.43 11.19 19.16
C ALA A 824 -32.72 12.00 18.89
N MET A 825 -33.76 11.40 18.28
CA MET A 825 -35.11 11.97 18.09
C MET A 825 -36.01 11.72 19.31
N THR A 826 -35.88 10.56 19.95
CA THR A 826 -36.78 10.10 21.03
C THR A 826 -36.23 10.33 22.44
N ALA A 827 -34.93 10.64 22.57
CA ALA A 827 -34.19 10.70 23.83
C ALA A 827 -34.26 9.41 24.68
N SER A 828 -34.63 8.27 24.08
CA SER A 828 -34.71 6.96 24.74
C SER A 828 -33.60 6.03 24.27
N GLU A 829 -32.91 5.38 25.21
CA GLU A 829 -32.00 4.26 24.90
C GLU A 829 -32.75 2.92 24.76
N ASN A 830 -33.96 2.84 25.34
CA ASN A 830 -34.82 1.66 25.35
C ASN A 830 -35.77 1.67 24.15
N LEU A 831 -35.26 1.27 22.99
CA LEU A 831 -36.04 1.08 21.75
C LEU A 831 -36.16 -0.42 21.46
N ALA A 832 -37.38 -0.92 21.27
CA ALA A 832 -37.60 -2.32 20.91
C ALA A 832 -37.55 -2.51 19.39
N GLU A 833 -36.68 -3.40 18.91
CA GLU A 833 -36.58 -3.74 17.48
C GLU A 833 -37.74 -4.67 17.06
N ALA A 834 -38.31 -4.41 15.89
CA ALA A 834 -39.31 -5.25 15.23
C ALA A 834 -38.99 -5.40 13.74
N THR A 835 -39.46 -6.49 13.14
CA THR A 835 -39.27 -6.77 11.70
C THR A 835 -40.61 -7.14 11.06
N ALA A 836 -40.88 -6.58 9.88
CA ALA A 836 -42.00 -6.88 9.00
C ALA A 836 -41.48 -7.34 7.63
N VAL A 837 -42.38 -7.68 6.70
CA VAL A 837 -42.04 -8.07 5.31
C VAL A 837 -42.67 -7.05 4.36
N GLY A 838 -41.84 -6.44 3.51
CA GLY A 838 -42.30 -5.51 2.48
C GLY A 838 -42.99 -6.20 1.30
N GLU A 839 -43.69 -5.43 0.47
CA GLU A 839 -44.41 -5.92 -0.73
C GLU A 839 -43.51 -6.65 -1.74
N ASP A 840 -42.20 -6.36 -1.73
CA ASP A 840 -41.17 -6.96 -2.57
C ASP A 840 -40.51 -8.20 -1.94
N GLY A 841 -40.97 -8.63 -0.76
CA GLY A 841 -40.40 -9.73 0.01
C GLY A 841 -39.14 -9.37 0.80
N SER A 842 -38.72 -8.10 0.84
CA SER A 842 -37.59 -7.65 1.65
C SER A 842 -37.97 -7.54 3.15
N PRO A 843 -37.04 -7.82 4.09
CA PRO A 843 -37.27 -7.61 5.50
C PRO A 843 -37.22 -6.11 5.85
N LEU A 844 -38.30 -5.60 6.44
CA LEU A 844 -38.43 -4.22 6.92
C LEU A 844 -38.18 -4.17 8.43
N ARG A 845 -37.03 -3.66 8.86
CA ARG A 845 -36.76 -3.37 10.27
C ARG A 845 -37.28 -1.99 10.68
N TYR A 846 -37.81 -1.90 11.89
CA TYR A 846 -38.28 -0.66 12.52
C TYR A 846 -38.16 -0.74 14.04
N TRP A 847 -38.21 0.41 14.72
CA TRP A 847 -38.12 0.50 16.17
C TRP A 847 -39.42 1.02 16.78
N ILE A 848 -39.87 0.37 17.84
CA ILE A 848 -41.02 0.77 18.63
C ILE A 848 -40.52 1.67 19.76
N VAL A 849 -41.08 2.87 19.83
CA VAL A 849 -40.83 3.86 20.89
C VAL A 849 -41.83 3.61 22.02
N PRO A 850 -41.37 3.31 23.25
CA PRO A 850 -42.27 3.05 24.38
C PRO A 850 -43.07 4.30 24.75
N GLU A 851 -44.18 4.09 25.46
CA GLU A 851 -44.97 5.18 26.01
C GLU A 851 -44.23 5.83 27.20
N SER A 852 -44.33 7.15 27.32
CA SER A 852 -43.75 7.92 28.42
C SER A 852 -44.74 8.99 28.89
N ASP A 853 -44.43 9.69 29.98
CA ASP A 853 -45.41 10.55 30.65
C ASP A 853 -45.74 11.78 29.77
N GLY A 854 -46.93 11.79 29.18
CA GLY A 854 -47.37 12.75 28.15
C GLY A 854 -47.21 12.30 26.70
N ASP A 855 -46.62 11.14 26.42
CA ASP A 855 -46.35 10.63 25.07
C ASP A 855 -46.82 9.17 24.86
N LYS A 856 -47.78 8.97 23.93
CA LYS A 856 -48.33 7.66 23.53
C LYS A 856 -47.37 6.77 22.69
N GLY A 857 -46.09 7.12 22.62
CA GLY A 857 -45.08 6.40 21.85
C GLY A 857 -45.31 6.46 20.34
N GLY A 858 -44.70 5.53 19.61
CA GLY A 858 -44.78 5.50 18.15
C GLY A 858 -43.75 4.56 17.50
N TYR A 859 -43.44 4.84 16.24
CA TYR A 859 -42.58 4.00 15.40
C TYR A 859 -41.51 4.83 14.70
N VAL A 860 -40.28 4.32 14.63
CA VAL A 860 -39.20 4.89 13.81
C VAL A 860 -38.79 3.90 12.72
N PHE A 861 -38.77 4.36 11.47
CA PHE A 861 -38.41 3.55 10.29
C PHE A 861 -37.57 4.34 9.28
N SER A 862 -36.92 3.63 8.34
CA SER A 862 -36.17 4.25 7.23
C SER A 862 -37.08 4.59 6.06
N SER A 863 -36.88 5.76 5.45
CA SER A 863 -37.52 6.12 4.19
C SER A 863 -36.87 5.48 2.96
N GLU A 864 -35.64 4.94 3.06
CA GLU A 864 -34.92 4.35 1.91
C GLU A 864 -35.40 2.93 1.60
N SER A 865 -35.69 2.11 2.62
CA SER A 865 -36.25 0.77 2.44
C SER A 865 -37.68 0.75 1.88
N LEU A 866 -38.39 1.88 1.92
CA LEU A 866 -39.81 1.96 1.54
C LEU A 866 -40.11 2.96 0.41
N GLY A 867 -39.46 4.13 0.41
CA GLY A 867 -39.67 5.24 -0.55
C GLY A 867 -39.00 5.04 -1.92
N GLY A 868 -38.84 3.80 -2.37
CA GLY A 868 -38.09 3.43 -3.56
C GLY A 868 -38.58 4.12 -4.84
N GLY A 869 -37.71 4.91 -5.47
CA GLY A 869 -37.93 5.54 -6.78
C GLY A 869 -37.94 7.08 -6.78
N VAL A 870 -37.86 7.73 -5.61
CA VAL A 870 -37.79 9.20 -5.53
C VAL A 870 -36.34 9.67 -5.31
N SER A 871 -35.89 10.68 -6.05
CA SER A 871 -34.53 11.23 -5.97
C SER A 871 -34.56 12.76 -6.13
N GLY A 872 -33.76 13.44 -5.31
CA GLY A 872 -33.50 14.87 -5.44
C GLY A 872 -32.47 15.17 -6.54
N TYR A 873 -32.02 16.42 -6.60
CA TYR A 873 -31.06 16.91 -7.60
C TYR A 873 -29.72 16.15 -7.53
N GLY A 874 -29.22 15.92 -6.31
CA GLY A 874 -28.01 15.15 -5.99
C GLY A 874 -28.19 13.63 -5.86
N GLY A 875 -29.42 13.11 -5.88
CA GLY A 875 -29.72 11.67 -5.79
C GLY A 875 -30.73 11.30 -4.68
N PRO A 876 -30.81 10.02 -4.28
CA PRO A 876 -31.77 9.55 -3.28
C PRO A 876 -31.43 10.07 -1.87
N ILE A 877 -32.48 10.37 -1.10
CA ILE A 877 -32.41 10.94 0.26
C ILE A 877 -33.01 9.91 1.22
N ALA A 878 -32.23 9.50 2.22
CA ALA A 878 -32.64 8.57 3.26
C ALA A 878 -32.92 9.33 4.56
N MET A 879 -34.05 9.06 5.17
CA MET A 879 -34.53 9.72 6.38
C MET A 879 -34.93 8.68 7.42
N ALA A 880 -34.56 8.91 8.68
CA ALA A 880 -35.24 8.31 9.81
C ALA A 880 -36.52 9.10 10.04
N VAL A 881 -37.66 8.42 10.02
CA VAL A 881 -38.99 9.03 10.14
C VAL A 881 -39.61 8.55 11.45
N TYR A 882 -39.96 9.47 12.35
CA TYR A 882 -40.62 9.15 13.61
C TYR A 882 -42.10 9.55 13.55
N VAL A 883 -42.99 8.56 13.61
CA VAL A 883 -44.45 8.75 13.60
C VAL A 883 -45.09 8.32 14.92
N ALA A 884 -46.16 9.00 15.30
CA ALA A 884 -47.11 8.56 16.32
C ALA A 884 -47.83 7.27 15.89
N ARG A 885 -48.49 6.59 16.85
CA ARG A 885 -49.32 5.41 16.58
C ARG A 885 -50.47 5.65 15.59
N ASP A 886 -50.91 6.90 15.42
CA ASP A 886 -51.97 7.30 14.49
C ASP A 886 -51.46 7.72 13.09
N GLY A 887 -50.15 7.68 12.86
CA GLY A 887 -49.50 8.10 11.61
C GLY A 887 -49.02 9.56 11.58
N SER A 888 -49.27 10.35 12.61
CA SER A 888 -48.83 11.76 12.67
C SER A 888 -47.30 11.85 12.82
N LEU A 889 -46.65 12.57 11.91
CA LEU A 889 -45.21 12.82 11.90
C LEU A 889 -44.79 13.66 13.11
N ARG A 890 -43.80 13.20 13.87
CA ARG A 890 -43.32 13.86 15.11
C ARG A 890 -41.95 14.50 14.95
N ASP A 891 -40.99 13.76 14.42
CA ASP A 891 -39.67 14.26 14.03
C ASP A 891 -39.21 13.49 12.77
N LEU A 892 -38.28 14.06 12.03
CA LEU A 892 -37.61 13.39 10.93
C LEU A 892 -36.17 13.89 10.84
N ARG A 893 -35.24 12.98 10.54
CA ARG A 893 -33.85 13.35 10.30
C ARG A 893 -33.33 12.74 9.03
N ILE A 894 -32.69 13.56 8.21
CA ILE A 894 -31.95 13.10 7.03
C ILE A 894 -30.72 12.33 7.54
N VAL A 895 -30.77 11.00 7.41
CA VAL A 895 -29.68 10.08 7.78
C VAL A 895 -28.64 9.96 6.67
N ARG A 896 -29.06 10.19 5.41
CA ARG A 896 -28.17 10.23 4.25
C ARG A 896 -28.74 11.16 3.17
N SER A 897 -28.01 12.19 2.81
CA SER A 897 -28.28 12.99 1.61
C SER A 897 -27.06 13.01 0.70
N ARG A 898 -27.26 13.40 -0.56
CA ARG A 898 -26.20 13.67 -1.57
C ARG A 898 -26.38 15.05 -2.23
N GLU A 899 -27.22 15.87 -1.61
CA GLU A 899 -27.50 17.23 -2.03
C GLU A 899 -26.39 18.18 -1.60
N THR A 900 -26.24 19.31 -2.30
CA THR A 900 -25.27 20.33 -1.88
C THR A 900 -25.65 20.84 -0.48
N PRO A 901 -24.70 20.99 0.47
CA PRO A 901 -25.04 21.36 1.85
C PRO A 901 -25.89 22.62 1.98
N ALA A 902 -25.65 23.64 1.16
CA ALA A 902 -26.46 24.87 1.12
C ALA A 902 -27.95 24.61 0.83
N TYR A 903 -28.30 23.61 0.01
CA TYR A 903 -29.69 23.21 -0.21
C TYR A 903 -30.26 22.50 1.03
N VAL A 904 -29.50 21.59 1.65
CA VAL A 904 -29.92 20.89 2.89
C VAL A 904 -30.15 21.88 4.03
N GLU A 905 -29.25 22.84 4.21
CA GLU A 905 -29.36 23.90 5.22
C GLU A 905 -30.57 24.81 4.96
N SER A 906 -30.82 25.20 3.70
CA SER A 906 -32.02 25.97 3.33
C SER A 906 -33.34 25.23 3.64
N LEU A 907 -33.32 23.90 3.62
CA LEU A 907 -34.47 23.06 3.96
C LEU A 907 -34.65 22.88 5.47
N ALA A 908 -33.61 23.09 6.30
CA ALA A 908 -33.68 22.81 7.74
C ALA A 908 -34.78 23.59 8.49
N GLY A 909 -35.12 24.81 8.03
CA GLY A 909 -36.25 25.58 8.55
C GLY A 909 -37.61 25.03 8.10
N TRP A 910 -37.72 24.57 6.85
CA TRP A 910 -38.93 24.00 6.28
C TRP A 910 -39.22 22.59 6.83
N LEU A 911 -38.19 21.77 7.03
CA LEU A 911 -38.31 20.43 7.65
C LEU A 911 -38.91 20.49 9.06
N LYS A 912 -38.61 21.54 9.84
CA LYS A 912 -39.21 21.78 11.17
C LYS A 912 -40.71 22.10 11.11
N GLY A 913 -41.26 22.42 9.94
CA GLY A 913 -42.69 22.63 9.71
C GLY A 913 -43.45 21.39 9.21
N LEU A 914 -42.76 20.26 8.96
CA LEU A 914 -43.38 19.01 8.53
C LEU A 914 -44.03 18.19 9.67
N PRO A 915 -43.54 18.18 10.92
CA PRO A 915 -44.26 17.56 12.03
C PRO A 915 -45.71 18.04 12.19
N GLY A 916 -46.60 17.14 12.61
CA GLY A 916 -48.05 17.33 12.69
C GLY A 916 -48.84 16.80 11.48
N HIS A 917 -48.19 16.54 10.36
CA HIS A 917 -48.80 15.98 9.15
C HIS A 917 -48.94 14.45 9.26
N ASN A 918 -50.03 13.86 8.76
CA ASN A 918 -50.29 12.42 8.88
C ASN A 918 -49.77 11.64 7.66
N LEU A 919 -48.83 10.72 7.86
CA LEU A 919 -48.20 9.96 6.78
C LEU A 919 -48.94 8.68 6.36
N PHE A 920 -50.03 8.32 7.05
CA PHE A 920 -50.85 7.15 6.74
C PHE A 920 -52.09 7.49 5.88
N ARG A 921 -52.29 8.78 5.54
CA ARG A 921 -53.36 9.24 4.66
C ARG A 921 -52.81 9.83 3.36
N ALA A 922 -53.57 9.68 2.27
CA ALA A 922 -53.16 10.18 0.95
C ALA A 922 -53.08 11.72 0.87
N ASP A 923 -53.98 12.41 1.57
CA ASP A 923 -54.10 13.87 1.65
C ASP A 923 -53.18 14.51 2.70
N GLY A 924 -52.59 13.73 3.59
CA GLY A 924 -51.94 14.23 4.82
C GLY A 924 -50.68 15.07 4.63
N LEU A 925 -50.20 15.24 3.40
CA LEU A 925 -49.12 16.16 2.99
C LEU A 925 -49.55 17.08 1.82
N GLU A 926 -50.84 17.26 1.55
CA GLU A 926 -51.33 18.27 0.61
C GLU A 926 -51.21 19.69 1.22
N GLY A 927 -51.04 20.69 0.36
CA GLY A 927 -50.83 22.09 0.78
C GLY A 927 -49.42 22.43 1.28
N VAL A 928 -48.50 21.47 1.40
CA VAL A 928 -47.10 21.73 1.73
C VAL A 928 -46.33 22.18 0.48
N ASP A 929 -46.08 23.48 0.37
CA ASP A 929 -45.34 24.07 -0.74
C ASP A 929 -43.84 23.71 -0.72
N ALA A 930 -43.27 23.57 -1.93
CA ALA A 930 -41.85 23.30 -2.14
C ALA A 930 -41.00 24.59 -2.03
N VAL A 931 -39.81 24.48 -1.41
CA VAL A 931 -38.92 25.64 -1.20
C VAL A 931 -38.39 26.19 -2.53
N THR A 932 -38.56 27.50 -2.74
CA THR A 932 -38.08 28.20 -3.95
C THR A 932 -36.56 28.10 -4.07
N GLY A 933 -36.07 27.57 -5.18
CA GLY A 933 -34.66 27.32 -5.43
C GLY A 933 -34.16 25.93 -5.01
N ALA A 934 -34.87 25.23 -4.13
CA ALA A 934 -34.59 23.84 -3.72
C ALA A 934 -35.73 22.87 -4.14
N THR A 935 -36.54 23.26 -5.12
CA THR A 935 -37.83 22.64 -5.46
C THR A 935 -37.73 21.14 -5.73
N ILE A 936 -36.76 20.70 -6.54
CA ILE A 936 -36.54 19.28 -6.87
C ILE A 936 -36.26 18.44 -5.61
N THR A 937 -35.48 18.99 -4.68
CA THR A 937 -35.11 18.33 -3.42
C THR A 937 -36.29 18.29 -2.44
N ALA A 938 -37.06 19.38 -2.33
CA ALA A 938 -38.25 19.43 -1.48
C ALA A 938 -39.35 18.48 -1.98
N GLU A 939 -39.62 18.46 -3.29
CA GLU A 939 -40.55 17.51 -3.93
C GLU A 939 -40.08 16.05 -3.71
N ALA A 940 -38.77 15.80 -3.75
CA ALA A 940 -38.23 14.47 -3.50
C ALA A 940 -38.42 14.02 -2.03
N ILE A 941 -38.29 14.93 -1.07
CA ILE A 941 -38.56 14.64 0.35
C ILE A 941 -40.05 14.35 0.56
N LEU A 942 -40.96 15.18 0.05
CA LEU A 942 -42.41 14.93 0.14
C LEU A 942 -42.81 13.63 -0.54
N GLY A 943 -42.27 13.33 -1.72
CA GLY A 943 -42.52 12.08 -2.43
C GLY A 943 -42.03 10.85 -1.67
N SER A 944 -40.83 10.93 -1.06
CA SER A 944 -40.27 9.86 -0.24
C SER A 944 -41.09 9.63 1.03
N LEU A 945 -41.50 10.69 1.74
CA LEU A 945 -42.34 10.59 2.95
C LEU A 945 -43.72 10.00 2.65
N ARG A 946 -44.41 10.44 1.59
CA ARG A 946 -45.72 9.87 1.19
C ARG A 946 -45.62 8.38 0.86
N GLN A 947 -44.61 7.97 0.10
CA GLN A 947 -44.43 6.55 -0.26
C GLN A 947 -43.98 5.69 0.93
N ALA A 948 -43.05 6.19 1.75
CA ALA A 948 -42.55 5.45 2.90
C ALA A 948 -43.62 5.28 3.99
N GLY A 949 -44.40 6.33 4.26
CA GLY A 949 -45.51 6.29 5.23
C GLY A 949 -46.59 5.29 4.85
N ALA A 950 -47.09 5.33 3.61
CA ALA A 950 -48.13 4.42 3.13
C ALA A 950 -47.67 2.94 3.15
N LYS A 951 -46.45 2.65 2.67
CA LYS A 951 -45.92 1.28 2.70
C LYS A 951 -45.57 0.81 4.11
N PHE A 952 -45.13 1.70 5.02
CA PHE A 952 -44.93 1.34 6.42
C PHE A 952 -46.25 0.94 7.08
N ALA A 953 -47.31 1.74 6.89
CA ALA A 953 -48.64 1.45 7.43
C ALA A 953 -49.17 0.09 6.98
N LEU A 954 -49.01 -0.23 5.69
CA LEU A 954 -49.41 -1.51 5.12
C LEU A 954 -48.55 -2.67 5.63
N ALA A 955 -47.22 -2.59 5.49
CA ALA A 955 -46.31 -3.70 5.76
C ALA A 955 -46.10 -3.99 7.26
N ALA A 956 -46.01 -2.96 8.10
CA ALA A 956 -45.70 -3.10 9.53
C ALA A 956 -46.94 -3.11 10.43
N LEU A 957 -48.02 -2.45 10.03
CA LEU A 957 -49.23 -2.28 10.86
C LEU A 957 -50.48 -2.96 10.29
N GLY A 958 -50.45 -3.46 9.05
CA GLY A 958 -51.61 -4.06 8.38
C GLY A 958 -52.74 -3.07 8.09
N ILE A 959 -52.44 -1.77 8.10
CA ILE A 959 -53.41 -0.71 7.81
C ILE A 959 -53.45 -0.51 6.30
N GLU A 960 -54.62 -0.72 5.69
CA GLU A 960 -54.89 -0.25 4.32
C GLU A 960 -54.92 1.28 4.29
N ALA A 961 -53.73 1.88 4.22
CA ALA A 961 -53.61 3.25 3.73
C ALA A 961 -54.06 3.28 2.27
N GLU A 962 -54.87 4.26 1.86
CA GLU A 962 -55.14 4.50 0.44
C GLU A 962 -53.81 4.83 -0.25
N ALA A 963 -53.20 3.82 -0.86
CA ALA A 963 -51.92 3.95 -1.52
C ALA A 963 -52.07 4.94 -2.69
N ALA A 964 -51.53 6.14 -2.51
CA ALA A 964 -51.51 7.16 -3.54
C ALA A 964 -50.96 6.53 -4.84
N ALA A 965 -51.78 6.55 -5.90
CA ALA A 965 -51.51 5.80 -7.12
C ALA A 965 -50.07 6.06 -7.60
N PRO A 966 -49.33 5.01 -8.05
CA PRO A 966 -47.94 5.16 -8.47
C PRO A 966 -47.87 6.28 -9.51
N PRO A 967 -46.97 7.28 -9.33
CA PRO A 967 -47.00 8.50 -10.12
C PRO A 967 -46.96 8.15 -11.61
N ALA A 968 -48.01 8.55 -12.32
CA ALA A 968 -48.20 8.22 -13.73
C ALA A 968 -46.92 8.51 -14.52
N ARG A 969 -46.53 7.55 -15.40
CA ARG A 969 -45.30 7.54 -16.22
C ARG A 969 -44.63 8.90 -16.28
N ARG A 970 -43.55 9.09 -15.48
CA ARG A 970 -42.87 10.39 -15.33
C ARG A 970 -42.73 11.08 -16.70
N PRO A 971 -43.36 12.25 -16.91
CA PRO A 971 -43.21 12.98 -18.15
C PRO A 971 -41.72 13.32 -18.32
N ILE A 972 -41.26 13.36 -19.58
CA ILE A 972 -39.84 13.65 -19.87
C ILE A 972 -39.48 14.99 -19.23
N ASP A 973 -38.45 14.97 -18.38
CA ASP A 973 -38.03 16.10 -17.57
C ASP A 973 -37.74 17.34 -18.47
N ARG A 974 -38.34 18.49 -18.15
CA ARG A 974 -38.25 19.71 -18.99
C ARG A 974 -36.78 20.17 -19.12
N PRO A 975 -36.01 20.27 -18.01
CA PRO A 975 -34.55 20.25 -17.99
C PRO A 975 -33.84 19.31 -18.99
N LEU A 976 -34.19 18.02 -19.03
CA LEU A 976 -33.59 17.06 -19.96
C LEU A 976 -33.84 17.46 -21.42
N VAL A 977 -35.09 17.77 -21.77
CA VAL A 977 -35.46 18.19 -23.14
C VAL A 977 -34.70 19.45 -23.54
N CYS A 978 -34.62 20.44 -22.64
CA CYS A 978 -33.87 21.67 -22.90
C CYS A 978 -32.37 21.40 -23.12
N LEU A 979 -31.72 20.67 -22.22
CA LEU A 979 -30.29 20.35 -22.32
C LEU A 979 -29.98 19.56 -23.60
N ALA A 980 -30.81 18.57 -23.95
CA ALA A 980 -30.68 17.80 -25.17
C ALA A 980 -30.85 18.67 -26.43
N ALA A 981 -31.87 19.53 -26.46
CA ALA A 981 -32.12 20.45 -27.57
C ALA A 981 -30.98 21.47 -27.75
N LEU A 982 -30.53 22.11 -26.67
CA LEU A 982 -29.40 23.04 -26.68
C LEU A 982 -28.10 22.35 -27.10
N PHE A 983 -27.83 21.13 -26.64
CA PHE A 983 -26.64 20.38 -27.04
C PHE A 983 -26.68 19.93 -28.50
N GLY A 984 -27.84 19.50 -29.00
CA GLY A 984 -28.06 19.18 -30.41
C GLY A 984 -27.89 20.41 -31.31
N LEU A 985 -28.49 21.54 -30.93
CA LEU A 985 -28.34 22.83 -31.61
C LEU A 985 -26.87 23.29 -31.58
N ALA A 986 -26.18 23.16 -30.45
CA ALA A 986 -24.76 23.47 -30.32
C ALA A 986 -23.89 22.68 -31.29
N LEU A 987 -24.22 21.40 -31.58
CA LEU A 987 -23.53 20.59 -32.59
C LEU A 987 -23.90 21.01 -34.01
N ALA A 988 -25.17 21.29 -34.30
CA ALA A 988 -25.65 21.69 -35.62
C ALA A 988 -25.08 23.05 -36.07
N LEU A 989 -25.03 24.04 -35.18
CA LEU A 989 -24.51 25.38 -35.47
C LEU A 989 -23.03 25.39 -35.85
N ARG A 990 -22.26 24.35 -35.50
CA ARG A 990 -20.83 24.23 -35.89
C ARG A 990 -20.64 24.16 -37.40
N TYR A 991 -21.63 23.67 -38.14
CA TYR A 991 -21.60 23.62 -39.60
C TYR A 991 -21.93 24.97 -40.25
N ARG A 992 -22.54 25.92 -39.52
CA ARG A 992 -22.84 27.30 -39.98
C ARG A 992 -22.29 28.34 -38.99
N PRO A 993 -20.97 28.59 -38.98
CA PRO A 993 -20.29 29.33 -37.92
C PRO A 993 -20.48 30.86 -38.04
N ARG A 994 -21.70 31.37 -37.81
CA ARG A 994 -21.98 32.82 -37.74
C ARG A 994 -21.85 33.37 -36.32
N VAL A 995 -21.24 34.54 -36.16
CA VAL A 995 -21.06 35.22 -34.85
C VAL A 995 -22.39 35.45 -34.15
N TRP A 996 -23.41 35.94 -34.88
CA TRP A 996 -24.69 36.30 -34.29
C TRP A 996 -25.48 35.08 -33.80
N LEU A 997 -25.46 33.97 -34.56
CA LEU A 997 -26.05 32.68 -34.12
C LEU A 997 -25.35 32.14 -32.86
N ARG A 998 -24.02 32.30 -32.76
CA ARG A 998 -23.28 31.95 -31.54
C ARG A 998 -23.70 32.81 -30.36
N ARG A 999 -23.83 34.13 -30.52
CA ARG A 999 -24.27 35.04 -29.44
C ARG A 999 -25.69 34.72 -28.98
N ALA A 1000 -26.62 34.48 -29.91
CA ALA A 1000 -27.98 34.05 -29.59
C ALA A 1000 -27.99 32.71 -28.82
N MET A 1001 -27.18 31.73 -29.22
CA MET A 1001 -27.04 30.45 -28.52
C MET A 1001 -26.47 30.62 -27.09
N LEU A 1002 -25.45 31.46 -26.91
CA LEU A 1002 -24.88 31.74 -25.59
C LEU A 1002 -25.86 32.48 -24.67
N LEU A 1003 -26.64 33.43 -25.21
CA LEU A 1003 -27.67 34.15 -24.47
C LEU A 1003 -28.82 33.20 -24.05
N ALA A 1004 -29.34 32.40 -24.99
CA ALA A 1004 -30.37 31.40 -24.71
C ALA A 1004 -29.90 30.39 -23.65
N THR A 1005 -28.64 29.94 -23.73
CA THR A 1005 -28.02 29.06 -22.73
C THR A 1005 -27.95 29.74 -21.36
N LEU A 1006 -27.46 30.98 -21.29
CA LEU A 1006 -27.32 31.72 -20.04
C LEU A 1006 -28.67 31.95 -19.34
N VAL A 1007 -29.71 32.31 -20.10
CA VAL A 1007 -31.06 32.50 -19.57
C VAL A 1007 -31.67 31.16 -19.14
N LEU A 1008 -31.75 30.18 -20.04
CA LEU A 1008 -32.47 28.93 -19.79
C LEU A 1008 -31.75 28.02 -18.77
N THR A 1009 -30.46 27.74 -19.00
CA THR A 1009 -29.70 26.81 -18.14
C THR A 1009 -29.03 27.49 -16.96
N GLY A 1010 -28.81 28.81 -17.00
CA GLY A 1010 -28.34 29.59 -15.85
C GLY A 1010 -29.50 30.04 -14.98
N PHE A 1011 -30.17 31.12 -15.38
CA PHE A 1011 -31.14 31.82 -14.52
C PHE A 1011 -32.48 31.11 -14.32
N VAL A 1012 -32.99 30.35 -15.31
CA VAL A 1012 -34.32 29.71 -15.21
C VAL A 1012 -34.25 28.38 -14.46
N TRP A 1013 -33.26 27.52 -14.75
CA TRP A 1013 -33.21 26.15 -14.22
C TRP A 1013 -31.93 25.79 -13.42
N ASN A 1014 -30.91 26.66 -13.31
CA ASN A 1014 -29.64 26.38 -12.62
C ASN A 1014 -28.99 25.02 -13.00
N LEU A 1015 -29.02 24.66 -14.29
CA LEU A 1015 -28.54 23.40 -14.85
C LEU A 1015 -27.07 23.50 -15.26
N GLN A 1016 -26.18 23.46 -14.28
CA GLN A 1016 -24.75 23.62 -14.48
C GLN A 1016 -23.94 22.36 -14.13
N TYR A 1017 -23.03 21.95 -15.02
CA TYR A 1017 -22.02 20.92 -14.75
C TYR A 1017 -20.85 21.52 -13.94
N GLY A 1018 -20.74 21.13 -12.67
CA GLY A 1018 -19.72 21.53 -11.71
C GLY A 1018 -18.96 20.34 -11.10
N SER A 1019 -18.25 20.58 -9.98
CA SER A 1019 -17.49 19.56 -9.24
C SER A 1019 -18.35 18.40 -8.75
N GLN A 1020 -19.59 18.64 -8.32
CA GLN A 1020 -20.52 17.63 -7.81
C GLN A 1020 -20.75 16.49 -8.81
N GLN A 1021 -20.98 16.79 -10.09
CA GLN A 1021 -21.16 15.76 -11.11
C GLN A 1021 -19.86 15.01 -11.42
N VAL A 1022 -18.69 15.63 -11.25
CA VAL A 1022 -17.41 14.92 -11.36
C VAL A 1022 -17.24 13.92 -10.22
N ILE A 1023 -17.54 14.34 -8.99
CA ILE A 1023 -17.50 13.48 -7.81
C ILE A 1023 -18.50 12.32 -7.94
N ALA A 1024 -19.74 12.60 -8.34
CA ALA A 1024 -20.77 11.57 -8.57
C ALA A 1024 -20.31 10.46 -9.53
N ILE A 1025 -19.64 10.81 -10.64
CA ILE A 1025 -19.06 9.83 -11.56
C ILE A 1025 -17.93 9.04 -10.88
N LEU A 1026 -17.00 9.73 -10.22
CA LEU A 1026 -15.81 9.09 -9.64
C LEU A 1026 -16.12 8.24 -8.40
N SER A 1027 -17.22 8.53 -7.69
CA SER A 1027 -17.71 7.74 -6.55
C SER A 1027 -18.71 6.65 -6.95
N GLY A 1028 -19.07 6.52 -8.23
CA GLY A 1028 -20.07 5.56 -8.71
C GLY A 1028 -21.52 5.93 -8.37
N ASN A 1029 -21.77 7.12 -7.84
CA ASN A 1029 -23.10 7.61 -7.43
C ASN A 1029 -23.88 8.17 -8.62
N LEU A 1030 -24.26 7.30 -9.55
CA LEU A 1030 -25.09 7.68 -10.70
C LEU A 1030 -26.56 7.91 -10.26
N PRO A 1031 -27.27 8.89 -10.84
CA PRO A 1031 -28.69 9.09 -10.57
C PRO A 1031 -29.51 7.93 -11.14
N GLY A 1032 -30.47 7.42 -10.36
CA GLY A 1032 -31.34 6.31 -10.79
C GLY A 1032 -32.28 6.67 -11.94
N ASP A 1033 -32.66 7.95 -12.06
CA ASP A 1033 -33.54 8.45 -13.10
C ASP A 1033 -32.82 8.77 -14.40
N TRP A 1034 -32.68 7.75 -15.24
CA TRP A 1034 -32.19 7.78 -16.63
C TRP A 1034 -32.87 8.79 -17.58
N LEU A 1035 -34.01 9.40 -17.18
CA LEU A 1035 -34.74 10.43 -17.94
C LEU A 1035 -34.76 11.81 -17.26
N SER A 1036 -33.79 12.09 -16.38
CA SER A 1036 -33.62 13.38 -15.68
C SER A 1036 -32.54 14.29 -16.30
N GLY A 1037 -32.64 15.60 -16.06
CA GLY A 1037 -31.59 16.58 -16.37
C GLY A 1037 -30.28 16.28 -15.63
N SER A 1038 -30.34 15.80 -14.38
CA SER A 1038 -29.17 15.36 -13.62
C SER A 1038 -28.45 14.18 -14.30
N PHE A 1039 -29.17 13.18 -14.82
CA PHE A 1039 -28.58 12.08 -15.59
C PHE A 1039 -27.89 12.58 -16.88
N PHE A 1040 -28.48 13.56 -17.57
CA PHE A 1040 -27.87 14.18 -18.74
C PHE A 1040 -26.53 14.86 -18.41
N LEU A 1041 -26.48 15.61 -17.31
CA LEU A 1041 -25.25 16.25 -16.85
C LEU A 1041 -24.21 15.21 -16.39
N VAL A 1042 -24.59 14.26 -15.54
CA VAL A 1042 -23.67 13.27 -14.95
C VAL A 1042 -23.09 12.31 -16.00
N LEU A 1043 -23.89 11.77 -16.93
CA LEU A 1043 -23.43 10.73 -17.84
C LEU A 1043 -23.35 11.19 -19.31
N VAL A 1044 -24.40 11.83 -19.83
CA VAL A 1044 -24.51 12.14 -21.27
C VAL A 1044 -23.48 13.20 -21.68
N VAL A 1045 -23.26 14.26 -20.88
CA VAL A 1045 -22.27 15.31 -21.18
C VAL A 1045 -20.84 14.75 -21.25
N PRO A 1046 -20.30 14.02 -20.24
CA PRO A 1046 -18.98 13.39 -20.33
C PRO A 1046 -18.83 12.44 -21.52
N VAL A 1047 -19.83 11.60 -21.80
CA VAL A 1047 -19.80 10.67 -22.95
C VAL A 1047 -19.79 11.44 -24.27
N ALA A 1048 -20.67 12.42 -24.45
CA ALA A 1048 -20.69 13.26 -25.64
C ALA A 1048 -19.38 14.04 -25.82
N VAL A 1049 -18.74 14.47 -24.73
CA VAL A 1049 -17.41 15.10 -24.75
C VAL A 1049 -16.32 14.12 -25.22
N MET A 1050 -16.36 12.84 -24.85
CA MET A 1050 -15.45 11.82 -25.40
C MET A 1050 -15.64 11.63 -26.92
N PHE A 1051 -16.86 11.81 -27.45
CA PHE A 1051 -17.12 11.69 -28.89
C PHE A 1051 -16.78 12.96 -29.69
N PHE A 1052 -17.21 14.13 -29.23
CA PHE A 1052 -17.23 15.39 -30.00
C PHE A 1052 -16.25 16.48 -29.49
N GLY A 1053 -15.58 16.25 -28.36
CA GLY A 1053 -14.77 17.25 -27.64
C GLY A 1053 -15.61 18.14 -26.72
N ASN A 1054 -15.00 19.15 -26.10
CA ASN A 1054 -15.58 19.99 -25.03
C ASN A 1054 -16.70 20.97 -25.46
N VAL A 1055 -17.62 20.53 -26.33
CA VAL A 1055 -18.75 21.31 -26.86
C VAL A 1055 -19.62 21.88 -25.74
N TYR A 1056 -19.84 21.15 -24.64
CA TYR A 1056 -20.56 21.67 -23.47
C TYR A 1056 -19.91 22.95 -22.93
N CYS A 1057 -18.62 22.92 -22.57
CA CYS A 1057 -17.89 24.10 -22.11
C CYS A 1057 -17.84 25.22 -23.17
N GLY A 1058 -17.81 24.86 -24.46
CA GLY A 1058 -17.71 25.80 -25.57
C GLY A 1058 -19.01 26.49 -25.98
N ALA A 1059 -20.19 25.93 -25.66
CA ALA A 1059 -21.48 26.42 -26.17
C ALA A 1059 -22.72 26.21 -25.27
N VAL A 1060 -22.68 25.33 -24.25
CA VAL A 1060 -23.86 24.92 -23.45
C VAL A 1060 -23.68 25.18 -21.94
N CYS A 1061 -22.48 25.54 -21.48
CA CYS A 1061 -22.23 25.93 -20.09
C CYS A 1061 -22.66 27.39 -19.83
N PRO A 1062 -23.60 27.67 -18.91
CA PRO A 1062 -24.12 29.02 -18.69
C PRO A 1062 -23.06 29.99 -18.13
N PHE A 1063 -22.27 29.57 -17.13
CA PHE A 1063 -21.16 30.42 -16.63
C PHE A 1063 -20.06 30.64 -17.68
N GLY A 1064 -19.87 29.69 -18.60
CA GLY A 1064 -18.98 29.85 -19.76
C GLY A 1064 -19.54 30.83 -20.80
N ALA A 1065 -20.87 30.88 -20.96
CA ALA A 1065 -21.55 31.85 -21.80
C ALA A 1065 -21.48 33.27 -21.22
N LEU A 1066 -21.74 33.44 -19.92
CA LEU A 1066 -21.61 34.71 -19.20
C LEU A 1066 -20.23 35.36 -19.41
N GLN A 1067 -19.16 34.60 -19.12
CA GLN A 1067 -17.77 35.10 -19.27
C GLN A 1067 -17.39 35.42 -20.72
N GLU A 1068 -18.03 34.80 -21.72
CA GLU A 1068 -17.79 35.13 -23.13
C GLU A 1068 -18.58 36.35 -23.57
N LEU A 1069 -19.86 36.46 -23.20
CA LEU A 1069 -20.70 37.62 -23.50
C LEU A 1069 -20.13 38.90 -22.88
N VAL A 1070 -19.69 38.85 -21.62
CA VAL A 1070 -19.01 39.99 -20.97
C VAL A 1070 -17.67 40.32 -21.64
N GLY A 1071 -16.90 39.30 -22.05
CA GLY A 1071 -15.65 39.47 -22.81
C GLY A 1071 -15.85 39.93 -24.28
N ASP A 1072 -17.08 39.95 -24.78
CA ASP A 1072 -17.48 40.47 -26.09
C ASP A 1072 -17.95 41.94 -26.00
N LEU A 1073 -18.31 42.45 -24.80
CA LEU A 1073 -18.63 43.87 -24.54
C LEU A 1073 -17.37 44.77 -24.46
N ARG A 1074 -16.19 44.17 -24.42
CA ARG A 1074 -14.90 44.86 -24.28
C ARG A 1074 -14.55 45.67 -25.54
N PRO A 1075 -14.22 46.97 -25.43
CA PRO A 1075 -13.77 47.76 -26.57
C PRO A 1075 -12.34 47.33 -27.02
N PRO A 1076 -12.01 47.42 -28.33
CA PRO A 1076 -10.69 47.01 -28.86
C PRO A 1076 -9.50 47.72 -28.20
N ALA A 1077 -9.67 48.99 -27.80
CA ALA A 1077 -8.62 49.79 -27.15
C ALA A 1077 -8.13 49.22 -25.80
N LEU A 1078 -8.90 48.33 -25.17
CA LEU A 1078 -8.53 47.68 -23.91
C LEU A 1078 -8.01 46.25 -24.12
N GLU A 1079 -7.63 45.82 -25.33
CA GLU A 1079 -7.19 44.43 -25.59
C GLU A 1079 -5.82 44.10 -24.95
N THR A 1080 -5.84 43.27 -23.91
CA THR A 1080 -4.68 42.90 -23.08
C THR A 1080 -4.41 41.39 -23.05
N GLU A 1081 -4.92 40.61 -24.01
CA GLU A 1081 -4.73 39.14 -24.08
C GLU A 1081 -3.23 38.77 -24.03
N PRO A 1082 -2.75 38.13 -22.94
CA PRO A 1082 -1.36 37.70 -22.81
C PRO A 1082 -0.91 36.79 -23.95
N ALA A 1083 0.39 36.86 -24.27
CA ALA A 1083 1.00 36.00 -25.27
C ALA A 1083 0.67 34.51 -25.05
N LYS A 1084 0.46 33.75 -26.14
CA LYS A 1084 0.08 32.32 -26.13
C LYS A 1084 1.04 31.38 -25.37
N GLY A 1085 2.14 31.89 -24.82
CA GLY A 1085 3.01 31.20 -23.86
C GLY A 1085 2.49 31.28 -22.41
N VAL A 1086 2.06 32.46 -21.96
CA VAL A 1086 1.62 32.71 -20.56
C VAL A 1086 0.36 31.90 -20.24
N TRP A 1087 -0.65 31.99 -21.11
CA TRP A 1087 -1.87 31.19 -21.00
C TRP A 1087 -1.65 29.69 -21.01
N ARG A 1088 -0.48 29.23 -21.45
CA ARG A 1088 -0.18 27.82 -21.52
C ARG A 1088 0.06 27.23 -20.13
N TYR A 1089 0.85 27.91 -19.31
CA TYR A 1089 1.20 27.47 -17.96
C TYR A 1089 0.00 27.61 -17.00
N GLY A 1090 -0.75 28.72 -17.06
CA GLY A 1090 -1.93 28.96 -16.21
C GLY A 1090 -3.01 27.87 -16.30
N ARG A 1091 -3.19 27.27 -17.48
CA ARG A 1091 -4.14 26.14 -17.69
C ARG A 1091 -3.76 24.84 -16.97
N THR A 1092 -2.56 24.72 -16.41
CA THR A 1092 -2.19 23.53 -15.63
C THR A 1092 -2.87 23.50 -14.26
N VAL A 1093 -3.16 24.67 -13.70
CA VAL A 1093 -3.64 24.85 -12.31
C VAL A 1093 -4.96 24.10 -12.08
N LYS A 1094 -5.94 24.21 -12.97
CA LYS A 1094 -7.22 23.47 -12.87
C LYS A 1094 -7.09 21.94 -12.77
N TYR A 1095 -6.01 21.32 -13.28
CA TYR A 1095 -5.79 19.88 -13.12
C TYR A 1095 -5.30 19.54 -11.70
N VAL A 1096 -4.52 20.43 -11.10
CA VAL A 1096 -4.10 20.34 -9.69
C VAL A 1096 -5.30 20.61 -8.77
N LEU A 1097 -6.12 21.63 -9.07
CA LEU A 1097 -7.35 21.93 -8.32
C LEU A 1097 -8.36 20.78 -8.39
N LEU A 1098 -8.55 20.16 -9.56
CA LEU A 1098 -9.35 18.95 -9.70
C LEU A 1098 -8.84 17.82 -8.80
N ALA A 1099 -7.53 17.54 -8.82
CA ALA A 1099 -6.97 16.48 -8.00
C ALA A 1099 -7.08 16.81 -6.50
N LEU A 1100 -6.81 18.05 -6.09
CA LEU A 1100 -6.93 18.50 -4.71
C LEU A 1100 -8.36 18.37 -4.19
N LEU A 1101 -9.36 18.84 -4.94
CA LEU A 1101 -10.78 18.77 -4.56
C LEU A 1101 -11.23 17.32 -4.40
N VAL A 1102 -10.90 16.44 -5.36
CA VAL A 1102 -11.26 15.01 -5.32
C VAL A 1102 -10.53 14.27 -4.20
N ILE A 1103 -9.27 14.59 -3.91
CA ILE A 1103 -8.51 14.02 -2.78
C ILE A 1103 -9.10 14.49 -1.44
N LEU A 1104 -9.36 15.80 -1.29
CA LEU A 1104 -9.88 16.36 -0.06
C LEU A 1104 -11.28 15.80 0.25
N PHE A 1105 -12.15 15.70 -0.76
CA PHE A 1105 -13.44 15.02 -0.65
C PHE A 1105 -13.27 13.52 -0.33
N GLY A 1106 -12.30 12.84 -0.94
CA GLY A 1106 -11.98 11.44 -0.60
C GLY A 1106 -11.54 11.25 0.84
N LEU A 1107 -10.71 12.14 1.39
CA LEU A 1107 -10.18 12.04 2.75
C LEU A 1107 -11.19 12.45 3.84
N THR A 1108 -12.00 13.48 3.59
CA THR A 1108 -12.98 14.01 4.55
C THR A 1108 -14.35 13.35 4.46
N ARG A 1109 -14.74 12.95 3.25
CA ARG A 1109 -16.12 12.54 2.87
C ARG A 1109 -17.19 13.60 3.13
N ASP A 1110 -16.78 14.86 3.27
CA ASP A 1110 -17.65 16.00 3.53
C ASP A 1110 -18.05 16.69 2.22
N ASP A 1111 -19.35 16.72 1.91
CA ASP A 1111 -19.90 17.45 0.76
C ASP A 1111 -19.67 18.97 0.86
N GLY A 1112 -19.35 19.50 2.06
CA GLY A 1112 -18.89 20.87 2.28
C GLY A 1112 -17.64 21.25 1.47
N VAL A 1113 -16.77 20.28 1.14
CA VAL A 1113 -15.62 20.49 0.24
C VAL A 1113 -16.06 20.98 -1.14
N LEU A 1114 -17.28 20.65 -1.58
CA LEU A 1114 -17.79 21.02 -2.90
C LEU A 1114 -18.24 22.48 -2.98
N LEU A 1115 -18.55 23.12 -1.83
CA LEU A 1115 -18.92 24.54 -1.75
C LEU A 1115 -17.80 25.48 -2.25
N ALA A 1116 -16.55 24.99 -2.29
CA ALA A 1116 -15.42 25.70 -2.89
C ALA A 1116 -15.52 25.84 -4.42
N ASP A 1117 -16.41 25.11 -5.11
CA ASP A 1117 -16.72 25.33 -6.52
C ASP A 1117 -17.90 26.32 -6.66
N PRO A 1118 -17.66 27.61 -6.99
CA PRO A 1118 -18.73 28.62 -7.10
C PRO A 1118 -19.76 28.27 -8.18
N LEU A 1119 -19.43 27.35 -9.09
CA LEU A 1119 -20.29 26.91 -10.18
C LEU A 1119 -21.58 26.22 -9.71
N LEU A 1120 -21.65 25.76 -8.45
CA LEU A 1120 -22.85 25.11 -7.89
C LEU A 1120 -23.93 26.12 -7.47
N THR A 1121 -23.53 27.30 -6.96
CA THR A 1121 -24.44 28.28 -6.36
C THR A 1121 -24.48 29.64 -7.08
N VAL A 1122 -23.60 29.94 -8.04
CA VAL A 1122 -23.52 31.27 -8.69
C VAL A 1122 -24.83 31.76 -9.34
N PHE A 1123 -25.66 30.88 -9.90
CA PHE A 1123 -26.99 31.22 -10.43
C PHE A 1123 -28.14 30.89 -9.47
N SER A 1124 -27.85 30.37 -8.28
CA SER A 1124 -28.87 30.05 -7.28
C SER A 1124 -29.42 31.32 -6.61
N PRO A 1125 -30.70 31.34 -6.20
CA PRO A 1125 -31.21 32.31 -5.23
C PRO A 1125 -30.48 32.23 -3.88
N LEU A 1126 -30.07 31.02 -3.49
CA LEU A 1126 -29.47 30.66 -2.20
C LEU A 1126 -27.94 30.82 -2.23
N ARG A 1127 -27.43 31.95 -2.71
CA ARG A 1127 -25.99 32.20 -2.90
C ARG A 1127 -25.41 33.12 -1.84
N ASP A 1128 -24.30 32.71 -1.24
CA ASP A 1128 -23.60 33.54 -0.25
C ASP A 1128 -22.99 34.80 -0.85
N TRP A 1129 -22.89 35.85 -0.03
CA TRP A 1129 -22.19 37.10 -0.40
C TRP A 1129 -20.76 36.85 -0.87
N TRP A 1130 -20.04 35.91 -0.25
CA TRP A 1130 -18.71 35.47 -0.71
C TRP A 1130 -18.75 34.98 -2.16
N VAL A 1131 -19.70 34.10 -2.52
CA VAL A 1131 -19.83 33.56 -3.88
C VAL A 1131 -20.18 34.68 -4.86
N VAL A 1132 -21.01 35.65 -4.47
CA VAL A 1132 -21.34 36.82 -5.30
C VAL A 1132 -20.10 37.67 -5.57
N TRP A 1133 -19.32 38.04 -4.55
CA TRP A 1133 -18.09 38.82 -4.72
C TRP A 1133 -17.03 38.07 -5.52
N PHE A 1134 -16.88 36.76 -5.28
CA PHE A 1134 -15.96 35.91 -6.03
C PHE A 1134 -16.36 35.79 -7.51
N ALA A 1135 -17.64 35.54 -7.80
CA ALA A 1135 -18.17 35.48 -9.15
C ALA A 1135 -18.05 36.83 -9.88
N LEU A 1136 -18.32 37.95 -9.19
CA LEU A 1136 -18.12 39.30 -9.74
C LEU A 1136 -16.65 39.53 -10.09
N GLY A 1137 -15.72 39.16 -9.20
CA GLY A 1137 -14.28 39.21 -9.47
C GLY A 1137 -13.87 38.38 -10.69
N LEU A 1138 -14.42 37.17 -10.85
CA LEU A 1138 -14.20 36.33 -12.04
C LEU A 1138 -14.81 36.91 -13.32
N VAL A 1139 -15.94 37.62 -13.23
CA VAL A 1139 -16.57 38.32 -14.35
C VAL A 1139 -15.76 39.54 -14.77
N VAL A 1140 -15.27 40.34 -13.82
CA VAL A 1140 -14.33 41.46 -14.07
C VAL A 1140 -13.04 40.94 -14.70
N LEU A 1141 -12.45 39.87 -14.14
CA LEU A 1141 -11.29 39.22 -14.76
C LEU A 1141 -11.60 38.67 -16.16
N SER A 1142 -12.83 38.27 -16.45
CA SER A 1142 -13.24 37.77 -17.78
C SER A 1142 -13.49 38.88 -18.81
N PHE A 1143 -13.77 40.11 -18.38
CA PHE A 1143 -13.77 41.30 -19.23
C PHE A 1143 -12.35 41.60 -19.76
N PHE A 1144 -11.33 41.53 -18.89
CA PHE A 1144 -9.93 41.70 -19.28
C PHE A 1144 -9.32 40.44 -19.94
N TYR A 1145 -9.72 39.25 -19.52
CA TYR A 1145 -9.13 37.98 -19.95
C TYR A 1145 -10.24 36.94 -20.24
N ARG A 1146 -10.72 36.89 -21.48
CA ARG A 1146 -11.89 36.08 -21.89
C ARG A 1146 -11.89 34.68 -21.29
N ARG A 1147 -13.02 34.29 -20.66
CA ARG A 1147 -13.23 32.97 -20.02
C ARG A 1147 -12.14 32.61 -18.99
N PHE A 1148 -11.76 33.55 -18.12
CA PHE A 1148 -10.65 33.39 -17.17
C PHE A 1148 -10.79 32.12 -16.31
N TRP A 1149 -11.97 31.90 -15.71
CA TRP A 1149 -12.25 30.75 -14.85
C TRP A 1149 -12.18 29.43 -15.62
N CYS A 1150 -12.90 29.34 -16.74
CA CYS A 1150 -12.95 28.13 -17.57
C CYS A 1150 -11.58 27.71 -18.13
N ARG A 1151 -10.66 28.68 -18.30
CA ARG A 1151 -9.31 28.43 -18.81
C ARG A 1151 -8.36 27.94 -17.71
N ASN A 1152 -8.33 28.61 -16.55
CA ASN A 1152 -7.26 28.41 -15.55
C ASN A 1152 -7.68 27.66 -14.27
N LEU A 1153 -8.94 27.79 -13.83
CA LEU A 1153 -9.35 27.39 -12.48
C LEU A 1153 -10.43 26.28 -12.43
N CYS A 1154 -11.33 26.24 -13.41
CA CYS A 1154 -12.50 25.34 -13.46
C CYS A 1154 -12.14 23.83 -13.36
N PRO A 1155 -12.42 23.14 -12.23
CA PRO A 1155 -12.08 21.73 -12.05
C PRO A 1155 -12.92 20.80 -12.95
N ALA A 1156 -14.22 21.07 -13.06
CA ALA A 1156 -15.12 20.34 -13.94
C ALA A 1156 -14.71 20.44 -15.42
N GLY A 1157 -14.24 21.61 -15.85
CA GLY A 1157 -13.66 21.82 -17.18
C GLY A 1157 -12.31 21.11 -17.39
N ALA A 1158 -11.55 20.86 -16.32
CA ALA A 1158 -10.33 20.05 -16.37
C ALA A 1158 -10.67 18.56 -16.56
N PHE A 1159 -11.66 18.04 -15.83
CA PHE A 1159 -12.15 16.66 -15.98
C PHE A 1159 -12.67 16.40 -17.39
N LEU A 1160 -13.57 17.26 -17.89
CA LEU A 1160 -14.07 17.18 -19.26
C LEU A 1160 -12.95 17.32 -20.30
N ALA A 1161 -11.90 18.12 -20.07
CA ALA A 1161 -10.75 18.20 -20.98
C ALA A 1161 -9.91 16.91 -21.05
N LEU A 1162 -9.84 16.10 -19.98
CA LEU A 1162 -9.16 14.80 -20.00
C LEU A 1162 -9.97 13.76 -20.77
N LEU A 1163 -11.28 13.67 -20.55
CA LEU A 1163 -12.18 12.80 -21.31
C LEU A 1163 -12.30 13.21 -22.79
N GLY A 1164 -12.47 14.52 -22.99
CA GLY A 1164 -12.47 15.19 -24.28
C GLY A 1164 -11.14 15.13 -25.02
N GLY A 1165 -10.13 14.43 -24.51
CA GLY A 1165 -8.93 14.04 -25.25
C GLY A 1165 -9.17 12.96 -26.32
N VAL A 1166 -10.25 12.15 -26.21
CA VAL A 1166 -10.45 10.92 -27.02
C VAL A 1166 -11.13 11.15 -28.38
N ARG A 1167 -12.10 12.06 -28.48
CA ARG A 1167 -12.66 12.65 -29.73
C ARG A 1167 -12.91 11.67 -30.88
N ILE A 1168 -13.59 10.55 -30.60
CA ILE A 1168 -13.75 9.42 -31.54
C ILE A 1168 -14.35 9.87 -32.88
N LEU A 1169 -15.36 10.76 -32.86
CA LEU A 1169 -16.11 11.21 -34.04
C LEU A 1169 -15.57 12.51 -34.65
N ARG A 1170 -14.33 12.91 -34.34
CA ARG A 1170 -13.70 14.15 -34.87
C ARG A 1170 -13.78 14.28 -36.40
N ARG A 1171 -13.84 13.19 -37.16
CA ARG A 1171 -13.94 13.21 -38.63
C ARG A 1171 -15.26 13.80 -39.15
N LEU A 1172 -16.34 13.70 -38.37
CA LEU A 1172 -17.64 14.26 -38.74
C LEU A 1172 -17.67 15.77 -38.51
N LEU A 1173 -16.85 16.27 -37.56
CA LEU A 1173 -16.84 17.67 -37.17
C LEU A 1173 -16.07 18.57 -38.15
N PRO A 1174 -16.53 19.80 -38.39
CA PRO A 1174 -15.87 20.75 -39.29
C PRO A 1174 -14.46 21.16 -38.80
N ARG A 1175 -13.61 21.57 -39.76
CA ARG A 1175 -12.19 21.88 -39.50
C ARG A 1175 -12.02 23.21 -38.76
N THR A 1176 -11.25 23.20 -37.68
CA THR A 1176 -10.86 24.38 -36.88
C THR A 1176 -9.45 24.87 -37.21
N SER A 1177 -9.21 26.16 -36.95
CA SER A 1177 -8.06 26.96 -37.38
C SER A 1177 -7.26 27.50 -36.18
N PRO A 1178 -6.55 26.66 -35.41
CA PRO A 1178 -6.00 27.03 -34.10
C PRO A 1178 -4.93 28.14 -34.15
N GLY A 1179 -4.27 28.35 -35.29
CA GLY A 1179 -3.40 29.52 -35.47
C GLY A 1179 -4.11 30.86 -35.17
N ARG A 1180 -5.40 30.96 -35.52
CA ARG A 1180 -6.30 32.10 -35.26
C ARG A 1180 -7.08 31.98 -33.93
N CYS A 1181 -6.71 31.07 -33.03
CA CYS A 1181 -7.37 30.99 -31.72
C CYS A 1181 -6.83 32.08 -30.77
N ASP A 1182 -7.73 32.96 -30.33
CA ASP A 1182 -7.48 34.04 -29.37
C ASP A 1182 -7.36 33.50 -27.93
N LEU A 1183 -8.15 32.47 -27.56
CA LEU A 1183 -8.02 31.75 -26.27
C LEU A 1183 -6.63 31.12 -26.02
N GLY A 1184 -5.75 31.15 -27.02
CA GLY A 1184 -4.32 30.80 -26.93
C GLY A 1184 -4.01 29.34 -27.23
N VAL A 1185 -4.94 28.59 -27.82
CA VAL A 1185 -4.70 27.19 -28.25
C VAL A 1185 -3.84 27.22 -29.51
N ARG A 1186 -2.74 26.46 -29.56
CA ARG A 1186 -1.82 26.41 -30.71
C ARG A 1186 -2.16 25.30 -31.68
N THR A 1187 -2.65 24.16 -31.18
CA THR A 1187 -3.11 23.03 -31.98
C THR A 1187 -4.48 22.56 -31.52
N VAL A 1188 -5.30 22.06 -32.47
CA VAL A 1188 -6.58 21.39 -32.15
C VAL A 1188 -6.36 20.18 -31.22
N GLY A 1189 -5.13 19.69 -31.05
CA GLY A 1189 -4.78 18.54 -30.21
C GLY A 1189 -4.69 18.80 -28.72
N GLU A 1190 -4.51 20.06 -28.31
CA GLU A 1190 -4.45 20.40 -26.88
C GLU A 1190 -5.72 19.93 -26.15
N LEU A 1191 -5.54 19.52 -24.88
CA LEU A 1191 -6.66 19.15 -24.00
C LEU A 1191 -7.66 20.31 -23.88
N ASP A 1192 -7.15 21.55 -23.83
CA ASP A 1192 -7.91 22.79 -23.60
C ASP A 1192 -8.72 23.30 -24.80
N CYS A 1193 -8.74 22.59 -25.94
CA CYS A 1193 -9.54 23.01 -27.08
C CYS A 1193 -11.04 22.88 -26.75
N LEU A 1194 -11.71 24.02 -26.49
CA LEU A 1194 -13.14 24.07 -26.15
C LEU A 1194 -14.10 23.80 -27.32
N PHE A 1195 -13.60 23.66 -28.56
CA PHE A 1195 -14.43 23.50 -29.76
C PHE A 1195 -15.54 24.57 -29.94
N CYS A 1196 -15.28 25.78 -29.44
CA CYS A 1196 -16.15 26.96 -29.57
C CYS A 1196 -16.24 27.55 -30.99
N ASP A 1197 -15.52 26.98 -31.96
CA ASP A 1197 -15.42 27.41 -33.36
C ASP A 1197 -15.03 28.88 -33.63
N ARG A 1198 -14.80 29.73 -32.61
CA ARG A 1198 -14.43 31.17 -32.73
C ARG A 1198 -13.30 31.47 -33.72
N CYS A 1199 -12.28 30.61 -33.79
CA CYS A 1199 -11.19 30.70 -34.76
C CYS A 1199 -11.61 30.68 -36.25
N ARG A 1200 -12.87 30.31 -36.55
CA ARG A 1200 -13.47 30.24 -37.88
C ARG A 1200 -14.41 31.41 -38.19
N HIS A 1201 -14.80 32.21 -37.19
CA HIS A 1201 -15.76 33.31 -37.38
C HIS A 1201 -15.16 34.52 -38.12
N ALA A 1202 -13.84 34.68 -38.15
CA ALA A 1202 -13.15 35.77 -38.85
C ALA A 1202 -13.09 35.57 -40.38
N GLN A 1203 -14.24 35.24 -40.98
CA GLN A 1203 -14.55 35.29 -42.41
C GLN A 1203 -15.87 36.05 -42.70
N ASP A 1204 -16.63 36.39 -41.65
CA ASP A 1204 -17.80 37.28 -41.67
C ASP A 1204 -17.41 38.63 -41.00
#